data_AF-A0A1Q7K2W6-F1
#
_entry.id   AF-A0A1Q7K2W6-F1
#
_cell.length_a   1.000
_cell.length_b   1.000
_cell.length_c   1.000
_cell.angle_alpha   90.00
_cell.angle_beta   90.00
_cell.angle_gamma   90.00
#
_symmetry.space_group_name_H-M   'P 1'
#
loop_
_entity.id
_entity.type
_entity.pdbx_description
1 polymer ?
#
loop_
_entity_poly.entity_id
_entity_poly.type
_entity_poly.pdbx_seq_one_letter_code
_entity_poly.pdbx_strand_id
1 'polypeptide(L)'
;MLAGVTHPIVDELIKNNKWVRPSLQPGEGLIQIVKKAFGEKSALIVTGGDAAGVDRAIRQLAEKFPHIWSRGKDRTTLDDVEDDVRKFVAGRSPAGQAAMSLYKIDKLATQLQGKDLANADVKVFVEKAADGLADIVRQEAAATIKAGTIAIDVQNLDVQKGRPIVNDEFDVASEVDEFWTKLRTKVIPAITAIKKKKPPVTIEARLSEPPELRKQIEEQARAELIKAGADDTATAVTVLSAYKQGYGWLYDIVRPALAGKPVESITIRFAEIGPPAGWKQQGMFVPTRWLLELYPIDEILASELNLDVKKIKFEKMPIGSPAYEVIATGAGGAELLRRTFEPKLVERPFFDRFPDYERVRVTTGWIKADAAGRTMVDERIATDPERFWDRFQAKTLPALYDHVMALGKGKPRAEDAPFFGEMTVDLTLSEPEYRLPVDQEQISSLEAIHEEIYFNTLHFFDVMGRFSRGAGLAYPGRIIPVMHPKADGKPGHAKISVTGFDAPRPSVVVEYTERNGRRGDMRLDIPKIAVDRPQTLAATVRAGKDGVDRLDLRVKVDTDKDERDALIQRAADERVDRTVISAEQVRAVVANLDRLRKAGLYRDALAYHDLGGLRVTIGWDHDAKPADIVASVDAGTPAPFPEIRKYAAAGSMPAGATGGSMARTAGSMPAGEIVQWDTPIPPPEAYGILAKMSTFKEATVYKVGQSYLGKDVWAMDLMPPIEASHWSQAKQTTMKPTIVYSARQHANEVSSTSHVLKMAELLLTDPAYRTKLDKVNVVIHPITNADGAQLAYDLQKINPTYMLHAGYLGALGVDVTNQQWDADPIYPESGIRPKIWRTWLPDIFLNPHGYPTHEWVQLFSEYAAWVRTRAVETRDYWTMRGWWMPGFAWLDDPRYPRHKDEQMKLLTMITEYAKAAPGTVALNERAYDRYKRYSFDFDQKNFKLDFTNGVLIYKSIKGARANPQATDFMARNPNVTIWDGSTEAPDETARGDWMKLVANAGLQWDKAILEYLVQGRHEVERKVEPFWNGVTLSMNRPRPPKPAKTADEKKTTDPS
;
A
#
# COMPACT_ATOMS: atom_id res chain seq x y z
N MET A 1 32.81 21.70 -24.25
CA MET A 1 31.75 22.47 -24.94
C MET A 1 32.43 23.36 -25.97
N LEU A 2 31.88 23.46 -27.17
CA LEU A 2 32.37 24.28 -28.27
C LEU A 2 31.23 25.21 -28.68
N ALA A 3 31.36 26.52 -28.47
CA ALA A 3 30.27 27.48 -28.64
C ALA A 3 30.61 28.59 -29.64
N GLY A 4 29.69 28.91 -30.55
CA GLY A 4 29.84 30.01 -31.52
C GLY A 4 29.15 29.75 -32.85
N VAL A 5 29.00 30.80 -33.68
CA VAL A 5 28.53 30.69 -35.08
C VAL A 5 29.56 29.91 -35.92
N THR A 6 30.83 30.19 -35.68
CA THR A 6 31.99 29.44 -36.20
C THR A 6 32.91 29.10 -35.04
N HIS A 7 33.55 27.93 -35.07
CA HIS A 7 34.52 27.53 -34.05
C HIS A 7 35.61 26.67 -34.71
N PRO A 8 36.91 26.99 -34.59
CA PRO A 8 37.97 26.30 -35.34
C PRO A 8 37.98 24.77 -35.16
N ILE A 9 37.75 24.31 -33.92
CA ILE A 9 37.65 22.88 -33.59
C ILE A 9 36.41 22.23 -34.23
N VAL A 10 35.29 22.96 -34.35
CA VAL A 10 34.08 22.44 -35.01
C VAL A 10 34.30 22.34 -36.52
N ASP A 11 35.02 23.28 -37.13
CA ASP A 11 35.36 23.22 -38.55
C ASP A 11 36.24 22.00 -38.88
N GLU A 12 37.08 21.56 -37.94
CA GLU A 12 37.83 20.30 -38.06
C GLU A 12 36.92 19.06 -38.01
N LEU A 13 35.91 19.05 -37.12
CA LEU A 13 34.89 17.98 -37.09
C LEU A 13 34.11 17.90 -38.41
N ILE A 14 33.83 19.04 -39.04
CA ILE A 14 33.18 19.10 -40.36
C ILE A 14 34.10 18.53 -41.43
N LYS A 15 35.37 18.98 -41.50
CA LYS A 15 36.36 18.47 -42.47
C LYS A 15 36.55 16.96 -42.36
N ASN A 16 36.49 16.42 -41.16
CA ASN A 16 36.65 14.99 -40.88
C ASN A 16 35.33 14.19 -41.00
N ASN A 17 34.25 14.79 -41.52
CA ASN A 17 32.92 14.18 -41.65
C ASN A 17 32.36 13.61 -40.32
N LYS A 18 32.79 14.15 -39.18
CA LYS A 18 32.31 13.77 -37.84
C LYS A 18 31.07 14.53 -37.43
N TRP A 19 30.83 15.69 -38.04
CA TRP A 19 29.62 16.48 -37.84
C TRP A 19 29.28 17.26 -39.10
N VAL A 20 28.01 17.28 -39.49
CA VAL A 20 27.53 18.09 -40.62
C VAL A 20 26.81 19.29 -40.03
N ARG A 21 27.25 20.50 -40.40
CA ARG A 21 26.60 21.74 -39.94
C ARG A 21 25.16 21.78 -40.47
N PRO A 22 24.14 21.81 -39.60
CA PRO A 22 22.76 21.90 -40.06
C PRO A 22 22.47 23.30 -40.62
N SER A 23 21.52 23.36 -41.56
CA SER A 23 21.00 24.64 -42.04
C SER A 23 20.07 25.24 -40.98
N LEU A 24 20.55 26.28 -40.29
CA LEU A 24 19.82 27.02 -39.27
C LEU A 24 19.42 28.39 -39.82
N GLN A 25 18.18 28.81 -39.57
CA GLN A 25 17.70 30.14 -39.93
C GLN A 25 18.27 31.21 -38.96
N PRO A 26 18.29 32.50 -39.35
CA PRO A 26 18.59 33.58 -38.42
C PRO A 26 17.74 33.49 -37.14
N GLY A 27 18.37 33.68 -35.99
CA GLY A 27 17.75 33.51 -34.66
C GLY A 27 17.59 32.06 -34.18
N GLU A 28 17.83 31.04 -34.99
CA GLU A 28 17.81 29.63 -34.53
C GLU A 28 19.14 29.25 -33.88
N GLY A 29 19.04 28.58 -32.73
CA GLY A 29 20.16 28.01 -31.99
C GLY A 29 20.06 26.49 -31.91
N LEU A 30 21.21 25.83 -31.83
CA LEU A 30 21.34 24.40 -31.71
C LEU A 30 22.27 24.04 -30.55
N ILE A 31 21.81 23.11 -29.71
CA ILE A 31 22.60 22.43 -28.69
C ILE A 31 22.69 20.97 -29.14
N GLN A 32 23.88 20.44 -29.42
CA GLN A 32 24.01 19.09 -29.93
C GLN A 32 25.20 18.34 -29.30
N ILE A 33 24.95 17.10 -28.90
CA ILE A 33 25.98 16.16 -28.49
C ILE A 33 26.46 15.40 -29.73
N VAL A 34 27.74 15.55 -30.05
CA VAL A 34 28.44 14.78 -31.07
C VAL A 34 29.26 13.70 -30.37
N LYS A 35 28.81 12.46 -30.46
CA LYS A 35 29.54 11.31 -29.92
C LYS A 35 30.80 11.05 -30.73
N LYS A 36 31.85 10.55 -30.06
CA LYS A 36 33.13 10.21 -30.67
C LYS A 36 33.71 11.33 -31.55
N ALA A 37 33.52 12.58 -31.11
CA ALA A 37 34.02 13.77 -31.78
C ALA A 37 35.55 13.78 -31.82
N PHE A 38 36.20 13.31 -30.75
CA PHE A 38 37.66 13.22 -30.64
C PHE A 38 38.07 11.84 -30.12
N GLY A 39 38.13 10.85 -31.01
CA GLY A 39 38.31 9.45 -30.62
C GLY A 39 37.10 8.97 -29.82
N GLU A 40 37.31 8.48 -28.60
CA GLU A 40 36.23 8.06 -27.70
C GLU A 40 35.53 9.24 -26.98
N LYS A 41 36.09 10.46 -27.07
CA LYS A 41 35.52 11.63 -26.39
C LYS A 41 34.38 12.25 -27.19
N SER A 42 33.29 12.59 -26.50
CA SER A 42 32.15 13.33 -27.08
C SER A 42 32.35 14.85 -26.97
N ALA A 43 31.72 15.62 -27.86
CA ALA A 43 31.70 17.08 -27.82
C ALA A 43 30.27 17.60 -27.70
N LEU A 44 30.06 18.60 -26.85
CA LEU A 44 28.84 19.40 -26.84
C LEU A 44 29.06 20.65 -27.72
N ILE A 45 28.37 20.73 -28.85
CA ILE A 45 28.38 21.85 -29.78
C ILE A 45 27.18 22.75 -29.48
N VAL A 46 27.43 24.05 -29.34
CA VAL A 46 26.41 25.09 -29.17
C VAL A 46 26.60 26.11 -30.28
N THR A 47 25.69 26.14 -31.26
CA THR A 47 25.81 27.00 -32.44
C THR A 47 24.49 27.67 -32.79
N GLY A 48 24.46 28.51 -33.82
CA GLY A 48 23.25 29.19 -34.27
C GLY A 48 23.41 29.73 -35.68
N GLY A 49 22.28 30.05 -36.33
CA GLY A 49 22.27 30.70 -37.64
C GLY A 49 22.89 32.11 -37.62
N ASP A 50 22.89 32.74 -36.44
CA ASP A 50 23.55 34.01 -36.14
C ASP A 50 23.93 34.08 -34.64
N ALA A 51 24.45 35.23 -34.20
CA ALA A 51 24.82 35.46 -32.80
C ALA A 51 23.62 35.39 -31.83
N ALA A 52 22.42 35.78 -32.27
CA ALA A 52 21.21 35.74 -31.44
C ALA A 52 20.78 34.29 -31.18
N GLY A 53 20.87 33.42 -32.19
CA GLY A 53 20.64 31.99 -32.04
C GLY A 53 21.63 31.32 -31.08
N VAL A 54 22.92 31.67 -31.18
CA VAL A 54 23.96 31.18 -30.25
C VAL A 54 23.66 31.61 -28.80
N ASP A 55 23.36 32.89 -28.57
CA ASP A 55 23.04 33.40 -27.22
C ASP A 55 21.81 32.67 -26.63
N ARG A 56 20.78 32.47 -27.44
CA ARG A 56 19.57 31.74 -27.02
C ARG A 56 19.86 30.29 -26.64
N ALA A 57 20.74 29.61 -27.38
CA ALA A 57 21.16 28.23 -27.08
C ALA A 57 22.00 28.14 -25.81
N ILE A 58 22.92 29.09 -25.59
CA ILE A 58 23.72 29.18 -24.36
C ILE A 58 22.81 29.40 -23.15
N ARG A 59 21.85 30.33 -23.23
CA ARG A 59 20.90 30.58 -22.14
C ARG A 59 20.05 29.36 -21.80
N GLN A 60 19.56 28.63 -22.81
CA GLN A 60 18.82 27.38 -22.58
C GLN A 60 19.68 26.37 -21.80
N LEU A 61 20.92 26.16 -22.24
CA LEU A 61 21.85 25.21 -21.63
C LEU A 61 22.21 25.62 -20.19
N ALA A 62 22.47 26.90 -19.95
CA ALA A 62 22.96 27.39 -18.66
C ALA A 62 21.85 27.65 -17.64
N GLU A 63 20.67 28.10 -18.08
CA GLU A 63 19.62 28.59 -17.18
C GLU A 63 18.43 27.63 -17.06
N LYS A 64 18.16 26.80 -18.06
CA LYS A 64 16.92 26.02 -18.12
C LYS A 64 17.15 24.53 -17.96
N PHE A 65 18.11 23.94 -18.70
CA PHE A 65 18.40 22.52 -18.58
C PHE A 65 18.79 22.11 -17.14
N PRO A 66 18.33 20.93 -16.67
CA PRO A 66 17.66 19.87 -17.44
C PRO A 66 16.16 20.08 -17.68
N HIS A 67 15.54 21.15 -17.18
CA HIS A 67 14.14 21.46 -17.51
C HIS A 67 13.99 21.92 -18.96
N ILE A 68 12.89 21.55 -19.60
CA ILE A 68 12.55 22.03 -20.95
C ILE A 68 12.45 23.56 -20.95
N TRP A 69 11.76 24.13 -19.97
CA TRP A 69 11.64 25.59 -19.84
C TRP A 69 11.44 26.05 -18.40
N SER A 70 10.28 25.76 -17.83
CA SER A 70 9.93 26.16 -16.48
C SER A 70 10.69 25.33 -15.44
N ARG A 71 11.27 25.98 -14.43
CA ARG A 71 11.91 25.29 -13.30
C ARG A 71 10.86 24.82 -12.29
N GLY A 72 11.09 23.68 -11.65
CA GLY A 72 10.22 23.13 -10.63
C GLY A 72 10.25 21.60 -10.63
N LYS A 73 9.98 20.97 -9.48
CA LYS A 73 10.06 19.50 -9.32
C LYS A 73 8.95 18.73 -10.03
N ASP A 74 7.91 19.44 -10.41
CA ASP A 74 6.75 19.00 -11.16
C ASP A 74 6.72 19.62 -12.58
N ARG A 75 7.88 20.09 -13.06
CA ARG A 75 8.07 20.61 -14.43
C ARG A 75 8.92 19.66 -15.23
N THR A 76 8.57 19.51 -16.50
CA THR A 76 9.20 18.57 -17.43
C THR A 76 10.70 18.78 -17.55
N THR A 77 11.44 17.68 -17.42
CA THR A 77 12.88 17.58 -17.66
C THR A 77 13.18 16.76 -18.93
N LEU A 78 14.40 16.86 -19.44
CA LEU A 78 14.91 15.98 -20.49
C LEU A 78 14.72 14.51 -20.11
N ASP A 79 14.99 14.18 -18.85
CA ASP A 79 14.84 12.85 -18.27
C ASP A 79 13.39 12.35 -18.35
N ASP A 80 12.40 13.20 -18.07
CA ASP A 80 10.99 12.83 -18.19
C ASP A 80 10.63 12.51 -19.65
N VAL A 81 11.07 13.35 -20.60
CA VAL A 81 10.82 13.13 -22.03
C VAL A 81 11.46 11.82 -22.52
N GLU A 82 12.71 11.55 -22.13
CA GLU A 82 13.42 10.31 -22.48
C GLU A 82 12.69 9.08 -21.94
N ASP A 83 12.25 9.11 -20.68
CA ASP A 83 11.56 7.98 -20.05
C ASP A 83 10.14 7.77 -20.61
N ASP A 84 9.40 8.86 -20.90
CA ASP A 84 8.09 8.78 -21.53
C ASP A 84 8.16 8.20 -22.94
N VAL A 85 9.14 8.61 -23.75
CA VAL A 85 9.38 8.03 -25.09
C VAL A 85 9.74 6.55 -24.96
N ARG A 86 10.61 6.18 -24.01
CA ARG A 86 10.94 4.78 -23.73
C ARG A 86 9.68 3.97 -23.42
N LYS A 87 8.86 4.45 -22.48
CA LYS A 87 7.64 3.76 -22.05
C LYS A 87 6.62 3.65 -23.18
N PHE A 88 6.48 4.70 -23.98
CA PHE A 88 5.59 4.73 -25.14
C PHE A 88 5.97 3.67 -26.18
N VAL A 89 7.22 3.63 -26.65
CA VAL A 89 7.64 2.66 -27.68
C VAL A 89 7.75 1.22 -27.15
N ALA A 90 7.94 1.06 -25.84
CA ALA A 90 8.04 -0.24 -25.18
C ALA A 90 6.71 -0.88 -24.77
N GLY A 91 5.56 -0.27 -25.12
CA GLY A 91 4.23 -0.77 -24.72
C GLY A 91 3.93 -0.63 -23.22
N ARG A 92 4.62 0.29 -22.53
CA ARG A 92 4.48 0.56 -21.08
C ARG A 92 3.60 1.78 -20.77
N SER A 93 2.95 2.37 -21.77
CA SER A 93 1.96 3.43 -21.58
C SER A 93 0.67 3.10 -22.33
N PRO A 94 -0.50 3.57 -21.86
CA PRO A 94 -1.78 3.39 -22.55
C PRO A 94 -1.77 3.83 -24.02
N ALA A 95 -1.18 5.00 -24.29
CA ALA A 95 -1.03 5.52 -25.65
C ALA A 95 -0.11 4.65 -26.52
N GLY A 96 0.98 4.15 -25.93
CA GLY A 96 1.91 3.24 -26.61
C GLY A 96 1.26 1.92 -26.98
N GLN A 97 0.48 1.35 -26.06
CA GLN A 97 -0.29 0.12 -26.30
C GLN A 97 -1.36 0.33 -27.37
N ALA A 98 -2.12 1.43 -27.32
CA ALA A 98 -3.10 1.77 -28.35
C ALA A 98 -2.44 1.92 -29.74
N ALA A 99 -1.34 2.67 -29.84
CA ALA A 99 -0.62 2.87 -31.10
C ALA A 99 -0.01 1.56 -31.64
N MET A 100 0.50 0.71 -30.75
CA MET A 100 1.03 -0.61 -31.11
C MET A 100 -0.07 -1.60 -31.49
N SER A 101 -1.29 -1.47 -30.95
CA SER A 101 -2.43 -2.29 -31.36
C SER A 101 -2.77 -2.09 -32.83
N LEU A 102 -2.77 -0.83 -33.33
CA LEU A 102 -2.99 -0.53 -34.75
C LEU A 102 -1.92 -1.19 -35.64
N TYR A 103 -0.65 -1.09 -35.24
CA TYR A 103 0.45 -1.78 -35.94
C TYR A 103 0.26 -3.31 -35.96
N LYS A 104 -0.19 -3.90 -34.85
CA LYS A 104 -0.42 -5.35 -34.77
C LYS A 104 -1.66 -5.79 -35.57
N ILE A 105 -2.70 -4.95 -35.72
CA ILE A 105 -3.82 -5.20 -36.63
C ILE A 105 -3.31 -5.36 -38.07
N ASP A 106 -2.43 -4.46 -38.53
CA ASP A 106 -1.85 -4.55 -39.88
C ASP A 106 -1.04 -5.82 -40.11
N LYS A 107 -0.28 -6.26 -39.09
CA LYS A 107 0.48 -7.51 -39.14
C LYS A 107 -0.43 -8.73 -39.21
N LEU A 108 -1.47 -8.77 -38.39
CA LEU A 108 -2.48 -9.84 -38.44
C LEU A 108 -3.23 -9.84 -39.79
N ALA A 109 -3.60 -8.67 -40.30
CA ALA A 109 -4.22 -8.53 -41.61
C ALA A 109 -3.33 -9.09 -42.73
N THR A 110 -2.01 -8.87 -42.65
CA THR A 110 -1.04 -9.45 -43.59
C THR A 110 -1.00 -10.97 -43.50
N GLN A 111 -1.02 -11.54 -42.29
CA GLN A 111 -1.04 -13.00 -42.08
C GLN A 111 -2.36 -13.65 -42.54
N LEU A 112 -3.45 -12.89 -42.56
CA LEU A 112 -4.76 -13.34 -43.07
C LEU A 112 -4.88 -13.25 -44.60
N GLN A 113 -3.93 -12.63 -45.31
CA GLN A 113 -3.97 -12.53 -46.77
C GLN A 113 -4.01 -13.92 -47.41
N GLY A 114 -4.95 -14.12 -48.33
CA GLY A 114 -5.18 -15.40 -49.01
C GLY A 114 -6.28 -16.26 -48.39
N LYS A 115 -6.84 -15.89 -47.23
CA LYS A 115 -8.04 -16.51 -46.66
C LYS A 115 -9.32 -15.83 -47.17
N ASP A 116 -10.36 -16.61 -47.47
CA ASP A 116 -11.70 -16.10 -47.83
C ASP A 116 -12.60 -16.04 -46.60
N LEU A 117 -12.56 -14.89 -45.91
CA LEU A 117 -13.23 -14.68 -44.62
C LEU A 117 -14.69 -14.26 -44.82
N ALA A 118 -15.62 -15.02 -44.23
CA ALA A 118 -17.01 -14.60 -44.09
C ALA A 118 -17.13 -13.52 -43.01
N ASN A 119 -16.56 -13.76 -41.83
CA ASN A 119 -16.62 -12.87 -40.67
C ASN A 119 -15.25 -12.78 -39.97
N ALA A 120 -14.93 -11.62 -39.41
CA ALA A 120 -13.80 -11.40 -38.51
C ALA A 120 -14.24 -10.58 -37.28
N ASP A 121 -13.86 -11.00 -36.09
CA ASP A 121 -14.05 -10.29 -34.82
C ASP A 121 -12.68 -9.85 -34.29
N VAL A 122 -12.44 -8.53 -34.30
CA VAL A 122 -11.17 -7.92 -33.90
C VAL A 122 -11.30 -7.43 -32.46
N LYS A 123 -10.60 -8.10 -31.56
CA LYS A 123 -10.55 -7.79 -30.13
C LYS A 123 -9.24 -7.11 -29.80
N VAL A 124 -9.30 -5.92 -29.21
CA VAL A 124 -8.13 -5.15 -28.77
C VAL A 124 -8.19 -4.95 -27.27
N PHE A 125 -7.12 -5.37 -26.58
CA PHE A 125 -6.98 -5.26 -25.13
C PHE A 125 -5.84 -4.28 -24.85
N VAL A 126 -6.11 -3.20 -24.13
CA VAL A 126 -5.11 -2.22 -23.69
C VAL A 126 -5.41 -1.72 -22.29
N GLU A 127 -4.39 -1.33 -21.54
CA GLU A 127 -4.53 -0.66 -20.25
C GLU A 127 -5.06 0.77 -20.46
N LYS A 128 -6.04 1.20 -19.64
CA LYS A 128 -6.63 2.55 -19.65
C LYS A 128 -7.02 3.02 -21.07
N ALA A 129 -7.78 2.17 -21.78
CA ALA A 129 -8.28 2.47 -23.12
C ALA A 129 -9.07 3.79 -23.15
N ALA A 130 -8.75 4.67 -24.11
CA ALA A 130 -9.46 5.93 -24.29
C ALA A 130 -10.86 5.70 -24.90
N ASP A 131 -11.85 6.47 -24.41
CA ASP A 131 -13.18 6.49 -25.00
C ASP A 131 -13.08 6.90 -26.47
N GLY A 132 -13.55 6.04 -27.38
CA GLY A 132 -13.46 6.26 -28.84
C GLY A 132 -12.35 5.46 -29.55
N LEU A 133 -11.47 4.75 -28.85
CA LEU A 133 -10.45 3.90 -29.49
C LEU A 133 -11.07 2.84 -30.43
N ALA A 134 -12.25 2.32 -30.09
CA ALA A 134 -12.99 1.37 -30.92
C ALA A 134 -13.30 1.88 -32.33
N ASP A 135 -13.51 3.19 -32.51
CA ASP A 135 -13.80 3.75 -33.83
C ASP A 135 -12.56 3.76 -34.72
N ILE A 136 -11.39 4.02 -34.15
CA ILE A 136 -10.12 3.97 -34.87
C ILE A 136 -9.72 2.54 -35.20
N VAL A 137 -9.90 1.62 -34.25
CA VAL A 137 -9.70 0.18 -34.50
C VAL A 137 -10.63 -0.31 -35.61
N ARG A 138 -11.90 0.15 -35.63
CA ARG A 138 -12.85 -0.18 -36.70
C ARG A 138 -12.39 0.31 -38.07
N GLN A 139 -11.93 1.55 -38.15
CA GLN A 139 -11.42 2.11 -39.40
C GLN A 139 -10.19 1.34 -39.90
N GLU A 140 -9.27 0.99 -39.00
CA GLU A 140 -8.08 0.22 -39.37
C GLU A 140 -8.43 -1.18 -39.84
N ALA A 141 -9.22 -1.91 -39.06
CA ALA A 141 -9.64 -3.27 -39.41
C ALA A 141 -10.40 -3.31 -40.74
N ALA A 142 -11.29 -2.34 -40.99
CA ALA A 142 -12.03 -2.26 -42.25
C ALA A 142 -11.12 -1.94 -43.45
N ALA A 143 -10.04 -1.20 -43.24
CA ALA A 143 -9.08 -0.87 -44.29
C ALA A 143 -8.15 -2.05 -44.64
N THR A 144 -7.80 -2.90 -43.66
CA THR A 144 -6.73 -3.89 -43.82
C THR A 144 -7.21 -5.34 -43.86
N ILE A 145 -8.31 -5.69 -43.18
CA ILE A 145 -8.84 -7.06 -43.13
C ILE A 145 -9.96 -7.22 -44.16
N LYS A 146 -9.82 -8.19 -45.07
CA LYS A 146 -10.84 -8.52 -46.08
C LYS A 146 -11.79 -9.59 -45.55
N ALA A 147 -12.94 -9.19 -45.00
CA ALA A 147 -14.00 -10.08 -44.56
C ALA A 147 -15.39 -9.54 -44.96
N GLY A 148 -16.40 -10.42 -45.03
CA GLY A 148 -17.79 -10.03 -45.30
C GLY A 148 -18.40 -9.17 -44.18
N THR A 149 -18.14 -9.54 -42.93
CA THR A 149 -18.53 -8.76 -41.73
C THR A 149 -17.32 -8.59 -40.80
N ILE A 150 -17.17 -7.40 -40.22
CA ILE A 150 -16.14 -7.11 -39.22
C ILE A 150 -16.79 -6.60 -37.94
N ALA A 151 -16.58 -7.30 -36.82
CA ALA A 151 -16.94 -6.87 -35.48
C ALA A 151 -15.71 -6.37 -34.73
N ILE A 152 -15.89 -5.40 -33.83
CA ILE A 152 -14.82 -4.77 -33.06
C ILE A 152 -15.19 -4.78 -31.58
N ASP A 153 -14.31 -5.30 -30.74
CA ASP A 153 -14.38 -5.22 -29.28
C ASP A 153 -13.09 -4.61 -28.74
N VAL A 154 -13.18 -3.41 -28.15
CA VAL A 154 -12.03 -2.80 -27.46
C VAL A 154 -12.28 -2.87 -25.97
N GLN A 155 -11.36 -3.53 -25.26
CA GLN A 155 -11.47 -3.78 -23.83
C GLN A 155 -10.37 -3.08 -23.05
N ASN A 156 -10.76 -2.58 -21.88
CA ASN A 156 -9.88 -1.86 -20.97
C ASN A 156 -9.40 -2.81 -19.85
N LEU A 157 -8.08 -3.05 -19.81
CA LEU A 157 -7.41 -3.82 -18.76
C LEU A 157 -7.10 -2.97 -17.51
N ASP A 158 -8.05 -2.11 -17.14
CA ASP A 158 -8.00 -1.31 -15.91
C ASP A 158 -8.88 -1.99 -14.86
N VAL A 159 -8.36 -2.17 -13.64
CA VAL A 159 -9.09 -2.78 -12.52
C VAL A 159 -10.41 -2.08 -12.19
N GLN A 160 -10.57 -0.81 -12.54
CA GLN A 160 -11.82 -0.06 -12.35
C GLN A 160 -12.84 -0.26 -13.48
N LYS A 161 -12.46 -0.96 -14.55
CA LYS A 161 -13.25 -1.15 -15.78
C LYS A 161 -13.40 -2.62 -16.17
N GLY A 162 -13.03 -3.55 -15.28
CA GLY A 162 -13.19 -4.99 -15.50
C GLY A 162 -14.66 -5.39 -15.75
N ARG A 163 -14.86 -6.48 -16.48
CA ARG A 163 -16.18 -7.05 -16.76
C ARG A 163 -16.65 -7.95 -15.61
N PRO A 164 -17.94 -8.02 -15.28
CA PRO A 164 -18.45 -8.90 -14.22
C PRO A 164 -18.11 -10.38 -14.48
N ILE A 165 -17.52 -11.04 -13.48
CA ILE A 165 -17.29 -12.50 -13.45
C ILE A 165 -18.24 -13.16 -12.45
N VAL A 166 -18.40 -12.54 -11.28
CA VAL A 166 -19.28 -13.01 -10.21
C VAL A 166 -20.23 -11.88 -9.83
N ASN A 167 -21.50 -12.23 -9.68
CA ASN A 167 -22.53 -11.41 -9.06
C ASN A 167 -23.42 -12.37 -8.26
N ASP A 168 -23.04 -12.64 -7.02
CA ASP A 168 -23.74 -13.56 -6.11
C ASP A 168 -24.40 -12.73 -5.00
N GLU A 169 -25.72 -12.79 -4.92
CA GLU A 169 -26.52 -12.10 -3.92
C GLU A 169 -27.39 -13.14 -3.21
N PHE A 170 -27.29 -13.21 -1.88
CA PHE A 170 -27.95 -14.26 -1.10
C PHE A 170 -28.18 -13.84 0.35
N ASP A 171 -29.23 -14.41 0.94
CA ASP A 171 -29.45 -14.32 2.37
C ASP A 171 -28.60 -15.35 3.11
N VAL A 172 -28.01 -14.92 4.22
CA VAL A 172 -27.30 -15.79 5.16
C VAL A 172 -28.32 -16.21 6.21
N ALA A 173 -28.68 -17.49 6.23
CA ALA A 173 -29.63 -18.01 7.21
C ALA A 173 -29.16 -17.68 8.63
N SER A 174 -30.10 -17.41 9.55
CA SER A 174 -29.84 -17.06 10.95
C SER A 174 -29.62 -18.29 11.82
N GLU A 175 -28.58 -18.28 12.66
CA GLU A 175 -28.33 -19.31 13.66
C GLU A 175 -29.38 -19.30 14.79
N VAL A 176 -29.95 -18.13 15.08
CA VAL A 176 -31.04 -17.94 16.05
C VAL A 176 -32.31 -18.65 15.56
N ASP A 177 -32.63 -18.57 14.26
CA ASP A 177 -33.75 -19.32 13.68
C ASP A 177 -33.55 -20.84 13.79
N GLU A 178 -32.32 -21.32 13.59
CA GLU A 178 -31.98 -22.74 13.79
C GLU A 178 -32.12 -23.15 15.26
N PHE A 179 -31.67 -22.30 16.20
CA PHE A 179 -31.88 -22.52 17.63
C PHE A 179 -33.36 -22.66 17.98
N TRP A 180 -34.21 -21.72 17.57
CA TRP A 180 -35.65 -21.76 17.83
C TRP A 180 -36.30 -22.98 17.19
N THR A 181 -35.88 -23.34 15.98
CA THR A 181 -36.35 -24.54 15.29
C THR A 181 -36.03 -25.78 16.10
N LYS A 182 -34.78 -25.97 16.55
CA LYS A 182 -34.38 -27.12 17.36
C LYS A 182 -35.08 -27.15 18.71
N LEU A 183 -35.20 -26.02 19.40
CA LEU A 183 -35.92 -25.91 20.67
C LEU A 183 -37.38 -26.37 20.51
N ARG A 184 -38.10 -25.82 19.53
CA ARG A 184 -39.53 -26.06 19.32
C ARG A 184 -39.85 -27.42 18.73
N THR A 185 -38.96 -28.01 17.94
CA THR A 185 -39.21 -29.31 17.29
C THR A 185 -38.64 -30.50 18.06
N LYS A 186 -37.59 -30.32 18.87
CA LYS A 186 -36.92 -31.42 19.58
C LYS A 186 -37.12 -31.35 21.09
N VAL A 187 -36.96 -30.18 21.70
CA VAL A 187 -36.92 -30.04 23.17
C VAL A 187 -38.34 -29.92 23.76
N ILE A 188 -39.15 -28.98 23.24
CA ILE A 188 -40.52 -28.74 23.73
C ILE A 188 -41.42 -29.98 23.65
N PRO A 189 -41.47 -30.72 22.52
CA PRO A 189 -42.28 -31.93 22.43
C PRO A 189 -41.80 -33.03 23.40
N ALA A 190 -40.49 -33.15 23.59
CA ALA A 190 -39.92 -34.14 24.50
C ALA A 190 -40.29 -33.85 25.96
N ILE A 191 -40.30 -32.57 26.38
CA ILE A 191 -40.76 -32.16 27.71
C ILE A 191 -42.24 -32.51 27.91
N THR A 192 -43.07 -32.20 26.91
CA THR A 192 -44.52 -32.49 26.95
C THR A 192 -44.79 -33.99 27.08
N ALA A 193 -43.92 -34.84 26.52
CA ALA A 193 -44.04 -36.29 26.60
C ALA A 193 -43.58 -36.90 27.95
N ILE A 194 -42.89 -36.14 28.81
CA ILE A 194 -42.44 -36.63 30.11
C ILE A 194 -43.64 -36.73 31.06
N LYS A 195 -43.96 -37.95 31.50
CA LYS A 195 -45.07 -38.24 32.44
C LYS A 195 -44.88 -37.66 33.85
N LYS A 196 -43.68 -37.18 34.19
CA LYS A 196 -43.38 -36.56 35.50
C LYS A 196 -44.00 -35.17 35.56
N LYS A 197 -44.71 -34.82 36.64
CA LYS A 197 -45.17 -33.43 36.86
C LYS A 197 -43.94 -32.52 36.98
N LYS A 198 -43.80 -31.55 36.07
CA LYS A 198 -42.76 -30.50 36.07
C LYS A 198 -41.31 -31.04 36.04
N PRO A 199 -40.83 -31.57 34.91
CA PRO A 199 -39.43 -31.98 34.81
C PRO A 199 -38.48 -30.76 34.86
N PRO A 200 -37.33 -30.86 35.55
CA PRO A 200 -36.27 -29.86 35.44
C PRO A 200 -35.62 -29.96 34.06
N VAL A 201 -35.30 -28.80 33.47
CA VAL A 201 -34.68 -28.70 32.14
C VAL A 201 -33.47 -27.77 32.21
N THR A 202 -32.34 -28.22 31.68
CA THR A 202 -31.14 -27.40 31.52
C THR A 202 -30.86 -27.25 30.03
N ILE A 203 -30.74 -26.02 29.55
CA ILE A 203 -30.28 -25.72 28.19
C ILE A 203 -28.99 -24.92 28.25
N GLU A 204 -27.97 -25.39 27.54
CA GLU A 204 -26.79 -24.61 27.20
C GLU A 204 -26.76 -24.43 25.68
N ALA A 205 -26.78 -23.19 25.23
CA ALA A 205 -26.63 -22.83 23.83
C ALA A 205 -25.43 -21.90 23.62
N ARG A 206 -24.90 -21.89 22.40
CA ARG A 206 -23.83 -21.00 21.96
C ARG A 206 -24.28 -20.37 20.65
N LEU A 207 -24.53 -19.07 20.68
CA LEU A 207 -24.98 -18.26 19.55
C LEU A 207 -24.10 -17.01 19.49
N SER A 208 -23.58 -16.65 18.33
CA SER A 208 -22.75 -15.48 18.08
C SER A 208 -23.62 -14.21 18.03
N GLU A 209 -24.29 -13.90 19.15
CA GLU A 209 -25.16 -12.73 19.25
C GLU A 209 -24.70 -11.78 20.37
N PRO A 210 -25.00 -10.48 20.27
CA PRO A 210 -24.70 -9.51 21.32
C PRO A 210 -25.29 -9.91 22.69
N PRO A 211 -24.65 -9.50 23.81
CA PRO A 211 -25.08 -9.87 25.16
C PRO A 211 -26.58 -9.64 25.43
N GLU A 212 -27.12 -8.51 24.99
CA GLU A 212 -28.52 -8.13 25.20
C GLU A 212 -29.48 -9.09 24.48
N LEU A 213 -29.15 -9.49 23.26
CA LEU A 213 -29.98 -10.40 22.46
C LEU A 213 -29.90 -11.83 23.00
N ARG A 214 -28.70 -12.29 23.40
CA ARG A 214 -28.55 -13.61 24.05
C ARG A 214 -29.40 -13.71 25.31
N LYS A 215 -29.41 -12.67 26.16
CA LYS A 215 -30.26 -12.60 27.35
C LYS A 215 -31.74 -12.64 27.01
N GLN A 216 -32.19 -11.95 25.96
CA GLN A 216 -33.58 -12.03 25.50
C GLN A 216 -33.95 -13.45 25.05
N ILE A 217 -33.05 -14.13 24.34
CA ILE A 217 -33.24 -15.52 23.91
C ILE A 217 -33.32 -16.45 25.12
N GLU A 218 -32.46 -16.27 26.14
CA GLU A 218 -32.52 -17.03 27.40
C GLU A 218 -33.89 -16.90 28.08
N GLU A 219 -34.35 -15.66 28.27
CA GLU A 219 -35.62 -15.35 28.94
C GLU A 219 -36.82 -15.93 28.17
N GLN A 220 -36.83 -15.76 26.85
CA GLN A 220 -37.90 -16.28 25.98
C GLN A 220 -37.91 -17.81 25.95
N ALA A 221 -36.75 -18.44 25.81
CA ALA A 221 -36.65 -19.90 25.77
C ALA A 221 -37.08 -20.49 27.13
N ARG A 222 -36.67 -19.90 28.25
CA ARG A 222 -37.13 -20.30 29.59
C ARG A 222 -38.65 -20.18 29.71
N ALA A 223 -39.24 -19.09 29.23
CA ALA A 223 -40.69 -18.90 29.24
C ALA A 223 -41.44 -19.96 28.41
N GLU A 224 -40.94 -20.30 27.20
CA GLU A 224 -41.53 -21.36 26.37
C GLU A 224 -41.43 -22.74 27.03
N LEU A 225 -40.32 -23.06 27.71
CA LEU A 225 -40.14 -24.32 28.43
C LEU A 225 -41.11 -24.45 29.62
N ILE A 226 -41.27 -23.38 30.41
CA ILE A 226 -42.22 -23.36 31.54
C ILE A 226 -43.65 -23.53 31.03
N LYS A 227 -44.00 -22.84 29.92
CA LYS A 227 -45.30 -23.00 29.26
C LYS A 227 -45.53 -24.42 28.74
N ALA A 228 -44.47 -25.11 28.30
CA ALA A 228 -44.50 -26.52 27.88
C ALA A 228 -44.55 -27.51 29.07
N GLY A 229 -44.53 -27.03 30.31
CA GLY A 229 -44.70 -27.84 31.52
C GLY A 229 -43.42 -28.14 32.28
N ALA A 230 -42.29 -27.50 31.98
CA ALA A 230 -41.05 -27.61 32.77
C ALA A 230 -41.21 -27.00 34.18
N ASP A 231 -40.35 -27.40 35.12
CA ASP A 231 -40.32 -26.80 36.46
C ASP A 231 -39.81 -25.36 36.41
N ASP A 232 -40.51 -24.43 37.06
CA ASP A 232 -40.11 -23.02 37.06
C ASP A 232 -38.76 -22.84 37.79
N THR A 233 -38.64 -23.36 39.01
CA THR A 233 -37.46 -23.13 39.85
C THR A 233 -36.23 -23.91 39.43
N ALA A 234 -36.41 -25.07 38.81
CA ALA A 234 -35.33 -25.97 38.42
C ALA A 234 -35.02 -25.95 36.92
N THR A 235 -35.63 -25.06 36.14
CA THR A 235 -35.29 -24.85 34.72
C THR A 235 -34.29 -23.72 34.55
N ALA A 236 -33.17 -24.02 33.91
CA ALA A 236 -32.11 -23.07 33.60
C ALA A 236 -31.83 -23.06 32.09
N VAL A 237 -31.74 -21.86 31.51
CA VAL A 237 -31.33 -21.65 30.14
C VAL A 237 -30.14 -20.70 30.16
N THR A 238 -29.07 -21.09 29.48
CA THR A 238 -27.86 -20.31 29.31
C THR A 238 -27.53 -20.23 27.83
N VAL A 239 -27.31 -19.03 27.30
CA VAL A 239 -26.92 -18.75 25.92
C VAL A 239 -25.59 -17.98 25.97
N LEU A 240 -24.49 -18.70 25.75
CA LEU A 240 -23.16 -18.11 25.64
C LEU A 240 -22.92 -17.58 24.23
N SER A 241 -21.94 -16.69 24.10
CA SER A 241 -21.43 -16.29 22.79
C SER A 241 -20.78 -17.48 22.08
N ALA A 242 -21.05 -17.69 20.79
CA ALA A 242 -20.31 -18.65 19.97
C ALA A 242 -18.95 -18.09 19.50
N TYR A 243 -18.80 -16.76 19.49
CA TYR A 243 -17.54 -16.04 19.29
C TYR A 243 -16.86 -15.73 20.63
N LYS A 244 -15.54 -15.95 20.74
CA LYS A 244 -14.77 -15.83 22.00
C LYS A 244 -15.46 -16.54 23.19
N GLN A 245 -15.72 -17.83 23.04
CA GLN A 245 -16.50 -18.63 23.99
C GLN A 245 -15.87 -18.66 25.38
N GLY A 246 -14.52 -18.66 25.46
CA GLY A 246 -13.81 -18.59 26.74
C GLY A 246 -14.03 -17.26 27.46
N TYR A 247 -13.94 -16.14 26.74
CA TYR A 247 -14.25 -14.81 27.28
C TYR A 247 -15.70 -14.74 27.75
N GLY A 248 -16.65 -15.18 26.91
CA GLY A 248 -18.07 -15.20 27.22
C GLY A 248 -18.38 -16.04 28.47
N TRP A 249 -17.76 -17.22 28.62
CA TRP A 249 -17.90 -18.04 29.81
C TRP A 249 -17.42 -17.33 31.09
N LEU A 250 -16.23 -16.71 31.05
CA LEU A 250 -15.71 -15.98 32.20
C LEU A 250 -16.59 -14.77 32.56
N TYR A 251 -17.07 -14.03 31.56
CA TYR A 251 -17.86 -12.82 31.75
C TYR A 251 -19.33 -13.08 32.13
N ASP A 252 -19.99 -14.05 31.50
CA ASP A 252 -21.42 -14.32 31.66
C ASP A 252 -21.72 -15.33 32.77
N ILE A 253 -20.77 -16.22 33.11
CA ILE A 253 -21.00 -17.31 34.08
C ILE A 253 -20.14 -17.16 35.32
N VAL A 254 -18.84 -16.94 35.16
CA VAL A 254 -17.91 -16.93 36.30
C VAL A 254 -18.01 -15.62 37.07
N ARG A 255 -17.97 -14.47 36.40
CA ARG A 255 -18.11 -13.15 37.04
C ARG A 255 -19.39 -13.05 37.88
N PRO A 256 -20.61 -13.34 37.38
CA PRO A 256 -21.81 -13.23 38.20
C PRO A 256 -21.83 -14.20 39.38
N ALA A 257 -21.21 -15.39 39.25
CA ALA A 257 -21.08 -16.34 40.34
C ALA A 257 -20.10 -15.90 41.46
N LEU A 258 -19.24 -14.93 41.16
CA LEU A 258 -18.28 -14.33 42.09
C LEU A 258 -18.73 -12.95 42.61
N ALA A 259 -19.63 -12.28 41.90
CA ALA A 259 -20.16 -10.98 42.30
C ALA A 259 -20.72 -11.01 43.74
N GLY A 260 -20.31 -10.02 44.54
CA GLY A 260 -20.71 -9.91 45.96
C GLY A 260 -20.01 -10.87 46.92
N LYS A 261 -19.10 -11.74 46.46
CA LYS A 261 -18.27 -12.58 47.33
C LYS A 261 -16.94 -11.89 47.66
N PRO A 262 -16.32 -12.19 48.82
CA PRO A 262 -15.03 -11.63 49.20
C PRO A 262 -13.88 -12.34 48.46
N VAL A 263 -13.77 -12.10 47.15
CA VAL A 263 -12.70 -12.66 46.31
C VAL A 263 -11.37 -11.96 46.65
N GLU A 264 -10.33 -12.74 46.88
CA GLU A 264 -8.97 -12.25 47.13
C GLU A 264 -8.07 -12.44 45.90
N SER A 265 -8.22 -13.56 45.18
CA SER A 265 -7.47 -13.82 43.94
C SER A 265 -8.20 -14.77 43.01
N ILE A 266 -7.86 -14.68 41.72
CA ILE A 266 -8.37 -15.54 40.65
C ILE A 266 -7.19 -16.10 39.86
N THR A 267 -7.14 -17.41 39.70
CA THR A 267 -6.23 -18.09 38.78
C THR A 267 -7.03 -18.62 37.60
N ILE A 268 -6.68 -18.18 36.39
CA ILE A 268 -7.25 -18.66 35.13
C ILE A 268 -6.18 -19.51 34.44
N ARG A 269 -6.43 -20.80 34.33
CA ARG A 269 -5.57 -21.73 33.62
C ARG A 269 -6.09 -21.93 32.20
N PHE A 270 -5.18 -21.98 31.23
CA PHE A 270 -5.49 -22.27 29.84
C PHE A 270 -4.61 -23.41 29.32
N ALA A 271 -5.18 -24.30 28.51
CA ALA A 271 -4.40 -25.37 27.89
C ALA A 271 -3.50 -24.84 26.76
N GLU A 272 -2.32 -25.45 26.61
CA GLU A 272 -1.57 -25.34 25.38
C GLU A 272 -2.29 -26.08 24.25
N ILE A 273 -2.41 -25.43 23.10
CA ILE A 273 -2.97 -26.08 21.91
C ILE A 273 -1.86 -26.73 21.09
N GLY A 274 -2.05 -28.00 20.73
CA GLY A 274 -1.21 -28.73 19.78
C GLY A 274 -1.86 -28.81 18.39
N PRO A 275 -1.18 -29.39 17.40
CA PRO A 275 -1.79 -29.70 16.12
C PRO A 275 -2.94 -30.72 16.30
N PRO A 276 -4.00 -30.68 15.45
CA PRO A 276 -5.05 -31.68 15.48
C PRO A 276 -4.50 -33.10 15.32
N ALA A 277 -5.11 -34.07 16.01
CA ALA A 277 -4.66 -35.45 15.99
C ALA A 277 -4.61 -36.05 14.56
N GLY A 278 -5.56 -35.66 13.70
CA GLY A 278 -5.63 -36.05 12.29
C GLY A 278 -4.77 -35.21 11.34
N TRP A 279 -4.13 -34.14 11.82
CA TRP A 279 -3.35 -33.19 10.99
C TRP A 279 -2.11 -32.69 11.75
N LYS A 280 -1.15 -33.59 11.98
CA LYS A 280 0.06 -33.30 12.78
C LYS A 280 1.01 -32.28 12.14
N GLN A 281 0.87 -32.05 10.84
CA GLN A 281 1.69 -31.12 10.04
C GLN A 281 1.19 -29.67 10.07
N GLN A 282 0.25 -29.33 10.97
CA GLN A 282 -0.28 -27.97 11.08
C GLN A 282 0.84 -26.95 11.31
N GLY A 283 0.95 -25.95 10.44
CA GLY A 283 1.86 -24.81 10.57
C GLY A 283 1.18 -23.59 11.20
N MET A 284 -0.12 -23.42 10.95
CA MET A 284 -0.89 -22.24 11.32
C MET A 284 -1.57 -22.34 12.70
N PHE A 285 -0.86 -22.63 13.80
CA PHE A 285 -1.47 -22.56 15.14
C PHE A 285 -0.61 -21.84 16.17
N VAL A 286 -1.26 -21.13 17.10
CA VAL A 286 -0.62 -20.42 18.22
C VAL A 286 -0.72 -21.26 19.49
N PRO A 287 0.39 -21.70 20.12
CA PRO A 287 0.33 -22.53 21.34
C PRO A 287 -0.51 -21.92 22.47
N THR A 288 -0.56 -20.59 22.54
CA THR A 288 -1.33 -19.80 23.51
C THR A 288 -2.71 -19.37 23.00
N ARG A 289 -3.24 -19.94 21.90
CA ARG A 289 -4.53 -19.56 21.29
C ARG A 289 -5.65 -19.34 22.31
N TRP A 290 -5.80 -20.26 23.27
CA TRP A 290 -6.83 -20.15 24.29
C TRP A 290 -6.64 -18.94 25.20
N LEU A 291 -5.41 -18.56 25.54
CA LEU A 291 -5.16 -17.31 26.27
C LEU A 291 -5.54 -16.09 25.43
N LEU A 292 -5.21 -16.09 24.13
CA LEU A 292 -5.52 -14.96 23.24
C LEU A 292 -7.03 -14.74 23.11
N GLU A 293 -7.82 -15.81 22.99
CA GLU A 293 -9.29 -15.72 22.94
C GLU A 293 -9.90 -15.06 24.20
N LEU A 294 -9.22 -15.17 25.36
CA LEU A 294 -9.65 -14.53 26.61
C LEU A 294 -9.34 -13.03 26.68
N TYR A 295 -8.63 -12.45 25.73
CA TYR A 295 -8.20 -11.06 25.83
C TYR A 295 -9.37 -10.06 25.76
N PRO A 296 -9.41 -8.98 26.58
CA PRO A 296 -8.63 -8.68 27.80
C PRO A 296 -9.43 -8.92 29.11
N ILE A 297 -9.93 -10.15 29.33
CA ILE A 297 -10.85 -10.50 30.42
C ILE A 297 -10.32 -10.20 31.83
N ASP A 298 -9.01 -10.22 32.07
CA ASP A 298 -8.43 -9.93 33.39
C ASP A 298 -8.74 -8.51 33.86
N GLU A 299 -8.60 -7.51 32.98
CA GLU A 299 -8.92 -6.11 33.27
C GLU A 299 -10.42 -5.91 33.48
N ILE A 300 -11.26 -6.63 32.73
CA ILE A 300 -12.72 -6.61 32.90
C ILE A 300 -13.11 -7.20 34.25
N LEU A 301 -12.60 -8.38 34.61
CA LEU A 301 -12.86 -9.02 35.90
C LEU A 301 -12.32 -8.19 37.07
N ALA A 302 -11.14 -7.59 36.92
CA ALA A 302 -10.53 -6.72 37.92
C ALA A 302 -11.46 -5.54 38.24
N SER A 303 -11.96 -4.86 37.20
CA SER A 303 -12.87 -3.73 37.36
C SER A 303 -14.22 -4.16 37.97
N GLU A 304 -14.85 -5.19 37.41
CA GLU A 304 -16.21 -5.63 37.77
C GLU A 304 -16.29 -6.32 39.15
N LEU A 305 -15.21 -6.96 39.59
CA LEU A 305 -15.12 -7.62 40.89
C LEU A 305 -14.36 -6.79 41.93
N ASN A 306 -13.95 -5.55 41.58
CA ASN A 306 -13.19 -4.64 42.44
C ASN A 306 -11.90 -5.29 42.99
N LEU A 307 -11.11 -5.89 42.10
CA LEU A 307 -9.82 -6.52 42.38
C LEU A 307 -8.68 -5.73 41.73
N ASP A 308 -7.51 -5.74 42.36
CA ASP A 308 -6.27 -5.36 41.65
C ASP A 308 -6.01 -6.40 40.55
N VAL A 309 -5.76 -5.97 39.30
CA VAL A 309 -5.46 -6.85 38.17
C VAL A 309 -4.31 -7.83 38.47
N LYS A 310 -3.35 -7.46 39.33
CA LYS A 310 -2.24 -8.33 39.77
C LYS A 310 -2.70 -9.55 40.59
N LYS A 311 -3.93 -9.55 41.08
CA LYS A 311 -4.58 -10.66 41.78
C LYS A 311 -5.27 -11.64 40.83
N ILE A 312 -5.29 -11.35 39.53
CA ILE A 312 -5.76 -12.24 38.48
C ILE A 312 -4.54 -12.76 37.72
N LYS A 313 -4.35 -14.08 37.72
CA LYS A 313 -3.14 -14.72 37.17
C LYS A 313 -3.50 -15.73 36.11
N PHE A 314 -2.69 -15.77 35.06
CA PHE A 314 -2.77 -16.81 34.04
C PHE A 314 -1.76 -17.93 34.33
N GLU A 315 -2.16 -19.19 34.14
CA GLU A 315 -1.26 -20.35 34.20
C GLU A 315 -1.47 -21.23 32.96
N LYS A 316 -0.36 -21.65 32.35
CA LYS A 316 -0.40 -22.55 31.18
C LYS A 316 -0.47 -24.01 31.64
N MET A 317 -1.40 -24.78 31.07
CA MET A 317 -1.56 -26.22 31.28
C MET A 317 -1.05 -27.01 30.05
N PRO A 318 -0.62 -28.27 30.21
CA PRO A 318 -0.12 -29.07 29.09
C PRO A 318 -1.24 -29.43 28.09
N ILE A 319 -0.83 -29.75 26.86
CA ILE A 319 -1.71 -30.27 25.80
C ILE A 319 -2.54 -31.45 26.33
N GLY A 320 -3.84 -31.43 26.07
CA GLY A 320 -4.79 -32.47 26.52
C GLY A 320 -5.46 -32.16 27.87
N SER A 321 -5.05 -31.09 28.56
CA SER A 321 -5.82 -30.53 29.68
C SER A 321 -7.11 -29.87 29.17
N PRO A 322 -8.11 -29.62 30.04
CA PRO A 322 -9.27 -28.83 29.65
C PRO A 322 -8.87 -27.47 29.11
N ALA A 323 -9.59 -26.95 28.11
CA ALA A 323 -9.23 -25.68 27.49
C ALA A 323 -9.06 -24.55 28.51
N TYR A 324 -9.96 -24.48 29.50
CA TYR A 324 -9.87 -23.56 30.63
C TYR A 324 -10.19 -24.21 31.99
N GLU A 325 -9.50 -23.78 33.05
CA GLU A 325 -9.88 -23.97 34.47
C GLU A 325 -9.82 -22.61 35.18
N VAL A 326 -10.86 -22.24 35.93
CA VAL A 326 -10.83 -21.05 36.80
C VAL A 326 -10.90 -21.46 38.26
N ILE A 327 -10.06 -20.86 39.09
CA ILE A 327 -10.03 -21.04 40.54
C ILE A 327 -10.09 -19.66 41.18
N ALA A 328 -11.16 -19.36 41.93
CA ALA A 328 -11.27 -18.14 42.71
C ALA A 328 -11.16 -18.46 44.19
N THR A 329 -10.37 -17.68 44.92
CA THR A 329 -10.15 -17.86 46.36
C THR A 329 -10.51 -16.59 47.14
N GLY A 330 -10.96 -16.76 48.37
CA GLY A 330 -11.18 -15.69 49.35
C GLY A 330 -10.09 -15.66 50.41
N ALA A 331 -10.34 -14.93 51.50
CA ALA A 331 -9.40 -14.70 52.59
C ALA A 331 -8.71 -15.99 53.07
N GLY A 332 -7.38 -15.97 53.13
CA GLY A 332 -6.58 -17.10 53.62
C GLY A 332 -6.51 -18.29 52.66
N GLY A 333 -6.89 -18.10 51.39
CA GLY A 333 -6.81 -19.11 50.34
C GLY A 333 -8.03 -20.04 50.25
N ALA A 334 -9.14 -19.71 50.90
CA ALA A 334 -10.37 -20.51 50.84
C ALA A 334 -10.96 -20.54 49.42
N GLU A 335 -11.17 -21.72 48.84
CA GLU A 335 -11.73 -21.85 47.48
C GLU A 335 -13.20 -21.43 47.45
N LEU A 336 -13.52 -20.40 46.65
CA LEU A 336 -14.87 -19.89 46.44
C LEU A 336 -15.54 -20.49 45.20
N LEU A 337 -14.73 -20.86 44.20
CA LEU A 337 -15.17 -21.41 42.94
C LEU A 337 -14.02 -22.15 42.26
N ARG A 338 -14.31 -23.35 41.73
CA ARG A 338 -13.48 -24.03 40.75
C ARG A 338 -14.35 -24.57 39.63
N ARG A 339 -14.03 -24.25 38.38
CA ARG A 339 -14.78 -24.73 37.20
C ARG A 339 -13.87 -24.91 36.00
N THR A 340 -14.25 -25.81 35.10
CA THR A 340 -13.61 -26.00 33.80
C THR A 340 -14.56 -25.65 32.66
N PHE A 341 -14.02 -25.34 31.48
CA PHE A 341 -14.81 -25.04 30.28
C PHE A 341 -14.12 -25.52 29.00
N GLU A 342 -14.94 -26.03 28.07
CA GLU A 342 -14.52 -26.50 26.75
C GLU A 342 -15.25 -25.72 25.64
N PRO A 343 -14.52 -25.01 24.77
CA PRO A 343 -15.06 -24.45 23.52
C PRO A 343 -15.62 -25.52 22.58
N LYS A 344 -16.64 -25.18 21.81
CA LYS A 344 -17.17 -26.02 20.73
C LYS A 344 -16.50 -25.62 19.43
N LEU A 345 -15.92 -26.60 18.75
CA LEU A 345 -15.04 -26.38 17.60
C LEU A 345 -15.43 -27.27 16.43
N VAL A 346 -15.12 -26.80 15.23
CA VAL A 346 -15.05 -27.63 14.02
C VAL A 346 -13.66 -27.56 13.41
N GLU A 347 -13.19 -28.70 12.89
CA GLU A 347 -11.99 -28.77 12.05
C GLU A 347 -12.41 -28.71 10.58
N ARG A 348 -11.74 -27.85 9.80
CA ARG A 348 -11.97 -27.71 8.36
C ARG A 348 -10.68 -27.47 7.60
N PRO A 349 -10.65 -27.70 6.28
CA PRO A 349 -9.59 -27.17 5.42
C PRO A 349 -9.51 -25.64 5.50
N PHE A 350 -8.29 -25.10 5.40
CA PHE A 350 -8.10 -23.66 5.31
C PHE A 350 -8.62 -23.08 3.99
N PHE A 351 -8.40 -23.82 2.90
CA PHE A 351 -9.00 -23.55 1.59
C PHE A 351 -9.69 -24.82 1.09
N ASP A 352 -10.97 -24.73 0.75
CA ASP A 352 -11.72 -25.88 0.23
C ASP A 352 -11.14 -26.38 -1.11
N ARG A 353 -10.57 -25.45 -1.91
CA ARG A 353 -9.89 -25.76 -3.17
C ARG A 353 -8.52 -26.42 -2.99
N PHE A 354 -7.89 -26.25 -1.84
CA PHE A 354 -6.57 -26.81 -1.51
C PHE A 354 -6.62 -27.55 -0.18
N PRO A 355 -7.39 -28.65 -0.08
CA PRO A 355 -7.69 -29.30 1.20
C PRO A 355 -6.46 -29.89 1.89
N ASP A 356 -5.41 -30.19 1.11
CA ASP A 356 -4.15 -30.73 1.62
C ASP A 356 -3.14 -29.64 2.06
N TYR A 357 -3.48 -28.35 1.88
CA TYR A 357 -2.57 -27.25 2.21
C TYR A 357 -2.42 -27.06 3.72
N GLU A 358 -3.56 -26.89 4.41
CA GLU A 358 -3.61 -26.64 5.85
C GLU A 358 -5.02 -26.95 6.39
N ARG A 359 -5.11 -27.28 7.68
CA ARG A 359 -6.37 -27.40 8.43
C ARG A 359 -6.42 -26.45 9.61
N VAL A 360 -7.62 -25.99 9.91
CA VAL A 360 -7.90 -24.99 10.92
C VAL A 360 -9.08 -25.41 11.80
N ARG A 361 -9.03 -25.01 13.06
CA ARG A 361 -10.12 -25.14 14.03
C ARG A 361 -10.82 -23.81 14.19
N VAL A 362 -12.14 -23.85 14.16
CA VAL A 362 -13.01 -22.67 14.26
C VAL A 362 -14.02 -22.91 15.36
N THR A 363 -14.22 -21.92 16.23
CA THR A 363 -15.29 -21.95 17.23
C THR A 363 -16.65 -21.90 16.55
N THR A 364 -17.60 -22.73 17.00
CA THR A 364 -18.92 -22.88 16.37
C THR A 364 -20.05 -22.81 17.39
N GLY A 365 -21.28 -22.60 16.91
CA GLY A 365 -22.50 -22.60 17.71
C GLY A 365 -22.95 -24.01 18.12
N TRP A 366 -23.78 -24.09 19.15
CA TRP A 366 -24.20 -25.35 19.73
C TRP A 366 -25.51 -25.23 20.49
N ILE A 367 -26.30 -26.31 20.57
CA ILE A 367 -27.42 -26.45 21.52
C ILE A 367 -27.33 -27.79 22.21
N LYS A 368 -27.36 -27.76 23.54
CA LYS A 368 -27.51 -28.93 24.39
C LYS A 368 -28.67 -28.71 25.35
N ALA A 369 -29.62 -29.64 25.37
CA ALA A 369 -30.72 -29.63 26.32
C ALA A 369 -30.84 -30.98 27.03
N ASP A 370 -30.89 -30.93 28.36
CA ASP A 370 -31.11 -32.08 29.22
C ASP A 370 -32.41 -31.90 30.01
N ALA A 371 -33.27 -32.93 30.02
CA ALA A 371 -34.51 -32.94 30.80
C ALA A 371 -34.61 -34.22 31.61
N ALA A 372 -34.87 -34.10 32.92
CA ALA A 372 -34.99 -35.24 33.84
C ALA A 372 -33.83 -36.26 33.75
N GLY A 373 -32.59 -35.78 33.56
CA GLY A 373 -31.39 -36.62 33.47
C GLY A 373 -31.19 -37.32 32.13
N ARG A 374 -31.90 -36.90 31.08
CA ARG A 374 -31.74 -37.40 29.71
C ARG A 374 -31.44 -36.24 28.76
N THR A 375 -30.51 -36.46 27.82
CA THR A 375 -30.19 -35.50 26.77
C THR A 375 -31.23 -35.58 25.65
N MET A 376 -31.89 -34.45 25.37
CA MET A 376 -32.92 -34.31 24.34
C MET A 376 -32.35 -33.83 23.01
N VAL A 377 -31.33 -32.96 23.09
CA VAL A 377 -30.55 -32.51 21.93
C VAL A 377 -29.12 -32.22 22.40
N ASP A 378 -28.14 -32.53 21.56
CA ASP A 378 -26.72 -32.17 21.73
C ASP A 378 -26.13 -32.04 20.32
N GLU A 379 -26.37 -30.89 19.69
CA GLU A 379 -26.14 -30.70 18.27
C GLU A 379 -25.45 -29.36 17.97
N ARG A 380 -24.65 -29.36 16.91
CA ARG A 380 -24.09 -28.16 16.31
C ARG A 380 -25.19 -27.25 15.76
N ILE A 381 -24.92 -25.95 15.84
CA ILE A 381 -25.57 -24.89 15.08
C ILE A 381 -24.43 -24.14 14.39
N ALA A 382 -24.37 -24.15 13.06
CA ALA A 382 -23.35 -23.38 12.35
C ALA A 382 -23.67 -21.89 12.46
N THR A 383 -22.69 -21.09 12.86
CA THR A 383 -22.83 -19.63 13.04
C THR A 383 -23.06 -18.92 11.71
N ASP A 384 -23.58 -17.70 11.76
CA ASP A 384 -23.82 -16.88 10.58
C ASP A 384 -22.52 -16.62 9.76
N PRO A 385 -21.38 -16.27 10.39
CA PRO A 385 -20.08 -16.18 9.74
C PRO A 385 -19.64 -17.47 9.06
N GLU A 386 -19.85 -18.63 9.69
CA GLU A 386 -19.52 -19.94 9.08
C GLU A 386 -20.32 -20.17 7.79
N ARG A 387 -21.63 -19.85 7.81
CA ARG A 387 -22.51 -20.02 6.65
C ARG A 387 -22.13 -19.10 5.50
N PHE A 388 -21.78 -17.84 5.79
CA PHE A 388 -21.21 -16.93 4.80
C PHE A 388 -19.88 -17.46 4.24
N TRP A 389 -18.98 -17.88 5.12
CA TRP A 389 -17.65 -18.34 4.73
C TRP A 389 -17.68 -19.60 3.86
N ASP A 390 -18.57 -20.55 4.18
CA ASP A 390 -18.81 -21.74 3.37
C ASP A 390 -19.25 -21.38 1.95
N ARG A 391 -20.11 -20.37 1.80
CA ARG A 391 -20.53 -19.88 0.48
C ARG A 391 -19.39 -19.18 -0.25
N PHE A 392 -18.61 -18.36 0.44
CA PHE A 392 -17.44 -17.66 -0.13
C PHE A 392 -16.38 -18.64 -0.65
N GLN A 393 -16.04 -19.67 0.13
CA GLN A 393 -15.09 -20.72 -0.24
C GLN A 393 -15.63 -21.64 -1.35
N ALA A 394 -16.93 -21.94 -1.36
CA ALA A 394 -17.52 -22.86 -2.34
C ALA A 394 -17.85 -22.22 -3.70
N LYS A 395 -18.03 -20.89 -3.77
CA LYS A 395 -18.41 -20.19 -5.01
C LYS A 395 -17.45 -19.11 -5.46
N THR A 396 -17.07 -18.20 -4.58
CA THR A 396 -16.27 -17.02 -4.96
C THR A 396 -14.83 -17.37 -5.28
N LEU A 397 -14.13 -18.05 -4.36
CA LEU A 397 -12.73 -18.44 -4.59
C LEU A 397 -12.55 -19.41 -5.78
N PRO A 398 -13.44 -20.42 -6.01
CA PRO A 398 -13.38 -21.26 -7.19
C PRO A 398 -13.62 -20.49 -8.49
N ALA A 399 -14.56 -19.54 -8.53
CA ALA A 399 -14.78 -18.71 -9.71
C ALA A 399 -13.55 -17.85 -10.04
N LEU A 400 -12.89 -17.27 -9.03
CA LEU A 400 -11.61 -16.57 -9.21
C LEU A 400 -10.52 -17.52 -9.72
N TYR A 401 -10.40 -18.72 -9.13
CA TYR A 401 -9.43 -19.73 -9.57
C TYR A 401 -9.64 -20.10 -11.05
N ASP A 402 -10.88 -20.42 -11.44
CA ASP A 402 -11.21 -20.84 -12.79
C ASP A 402 -10.98 -19.70 -13.80
N HIS A 403 -11.33 -18.46 -13.44
CA HIS A 403 -11.05 -17.28 -14.25
C HIS A 403 -9.54 -17.10 -14.51
N VAL A 404 -8.73 -17.10 -13.47
CA VAL A 404 -7.28 -16.87 -13.56
C VAL A 404 -6.57 -18.02 -14.28
N MET A 405 -7.00 -19.25 -14.03
CA MET A 405 -6.49 -20.41 -14.75
C MET A 405 -6.90 -20.40 -16.22
N ALA A 406 -8.11 -19.99 -16.57
CA ALA A 406 -8.53 -19.82 -17.95
C ALA A 406 -7.70 -18.75 -18.67
N LEU A 407 -7.51 -17.58 -18.06
CA LEU A 407 -6.66 -16.50 -18.60
C LEU A 407 -5.22 -16.95 -18.83
N GLY A 408 -4.65 -17.67 -17.86
CA GLY A 408 -3.29 -18.19 -17.93
C GLY A 408 -3.13 -19.49 -18.73
N LYS A 409 -4.19 -20.05 -19.34
CA LYS A 409 -4.20 -21.39 -19.95
C LYS A 409 -3.59 -22.46 -19.02
N GLY A 410 -3.95 -22.41 -17.74
CA GLY A 410 -3.48 -23.26 -16.65
C GLY A 410 -2.11 -22.87 -16.06
N LYS A 411 -1.48 -21.81 -16.56
CA LYS A 411 -0.14 -21.34 -16.14
C LYS A 411 -0.10 -19.81 -15.98
N PRO A 412 -0.87 -19.23 -15.03
CA PRO A 412 -0.87 -17.78 -14.79
C PRO A 412 0.54 -17.28 -14.45
N ARG A 413 0.94 -16.09 -14.92
CA ARG A 413 2.31 -15.59 -14.74
C ARG A 413 2.33 -14.32 -13.91
N ALA A 414 3.39 -14.11 -13.13
CA ALA A 414 3.51 -12.95 -12.26
C ALA A 414 3.48 -11.63 -13.04
N GLU A 415 4.02 -11.60 -14.27
CA GLU A 415 3.97 -10.41 -15.12
C GLU A 415 2.59 -10.08 -15.72
N ASP A 416 1.62 -11.00 -15.64
CA ASP A 416 0.24 -10.80 -16.11
C ASP A 416 -0.64 -10.17 -15.03
N ALA A 417 -0.07 -9.81 -13.89
CA ALA A 417 -0.82 -9.12 -12.86
C ALA A 417 -1.25 -7.71 -13.33
N PRO A 418 -2.45 -7.24 -12.94
CA PRO A 418 -3.39 -7.91 -12.04
C PRO A 418 -4.22 -9.02 -12.71
N PHE A 419 -4.65 -10.01 -11.92
CA PHE A 419 -5.37 -11.19 -12.41
C PHE A 419 -6.89 -11.03 -12.44
N PHE A 420 -7.42 -10.07 -11.69
CA PHE A 420 -8.82 -9.63 -11.76
C PHE A 420 -8.91 -8.12 -11.47
N GLY A 421 -10.08 -7.53 -11.68
CA GLY A 421 -10.32 -6.11 -11.47
C GLY A 421 -10.54 -5.77 -9.99
N GLU A 422 -11.77 -5.93 -9.54
CA GLU A 422 -12.21 -5.63 -8.18
C GLU A 422 -13.16 -6.72 -7.67
N MET A 423 -12.98 -7.13 -6.42
CA MET A 423 -13.90 -7.95 -5.64
C MET A 423 -14.44 -7.09 -4.50
N THR A 424 -15.73 -6.80 -4.54
CA THR A 424 -16.45 -6.10 -3.47
C THR A 424 -17.39 -7.08 -2.78
N VAL A 425 -17.27 -7.19 -1.46
CA VAL A 425 -18.10 -8.03 -0.59
C VAL A 425 -18.87 -7.12 0.35
N ASP A 426 -20.15 -6.92 0.08
CA ASP A 426 -21.06 -6.21 0.97
C ASP A 426 -21.77 -7.24 1.87
N LEU A 427 -21.56 -7.18 3.19
CA LEU A 427 -21.99 -8.20 4.13
C LEU A 427 -22.68 -7.59 5.35
N THR A 428 -23.91 -8.03 5.60
CA THR A 428 -24.70 -7.70 6.79
C THR A 428 -24.97 -8.98 7.58
N LEU A 429 -24.56 -9.06 8.85
CA LEU A 429 -24.84 -10.21 9.74
C LEU A 429 -25.29 -9.72 11.13
N SER A 430 -26.12 -10.51 11.83
CA SER A 430 -26.43 -10.29 13.24
C SER A 430 -25.37 -10.93 14.11
N GLU A 431 -24.51 -10.12 14.73
CA GLU A 431 -23.27 -10.60 15.35
C GLU A 431 -22.82 -9.69 16.50
N PRO A 432 -21.90 -10.13 17.38
CA PRO A 432 -21.38 -9.30 18.45
C PRO A 432 -20.59 -8.12 17.86
N GLU A 433 -21.01 -6.90 18.23
CA GLU A 433 -20.37 -5.64 17.82
C GLU A 433 -20.46 -4.64 18.98
N TYR A 434 -19.44 -4.57 19.83
CA TYR A 434 -19.42 -3.63 20.96
C TYR A 434 -18.01 -3.32 21.47
N ARG A 435 -17.84 -2.11 22.00
CA ARG A 435 -16.61 -1.65 22.64
C ARG A 435 -16.49 -2.18 24.08
N LEU A 436 -15.26 -2.47 24.49
CA LEU A 436 -14.91 -2.81 25.85
C LEU A 436 -14.49 -1.54 26.63
N PRO A 437 -14.65 -1.51 27.96
CA PRO A 437 -14.21 -0.40 28.81
C PRO A 437 -12.68 -0.40 29.04
N VAL A 438 -11.89 -0.77 28.02
CA VAL A 438 -10.44 -0.92 28.06
C VAL A 438 -9.84 -0.27 26.81
N ASP A 439 -9.20 0.89 26.97
CA ASP A 439 -8.63 1.71 25.87
C ASP A 439 -9.52 1.80 24.61
N GLN A 440 -9.14 1.18 23.49
CA GLN A 440 -9.94 1.09 22.24
C GLN A 440 -10.37 -0.35 21.91
N GLU A 441 -10.26 -1.27 22.88
CA GLU A 441 -10.59 -2.67 22.66
C GLU A 441 -12.07 -2.87 22.33
N GLN A 442 -12.36 -3.83 21.46
CA GLN A 442 -13.72 -4.16 21.06
C GLN A 442 -13.87 -5.66 20.76
N ILE A 443 -15.11 -6.12 20.72
CA ILE A 443 -15.49 -7.46 20.28
C ILE A 443 -16.33 -7.27 19.01
N SER A 444 -15.76 -7.66 17.87
CA SER A 444 -16.42 -7.62 16.57
C SER A 444 -16.05 -8.86 15.74
N SER A 445 -17.02 -9.74 15.48
CA SER A 445 -16.79 -10.86 14.57
C SER A 445 -16.77 -10.40 13.11
N LEU A 446 -17.52 -9.36 12.73
CA LEU A 446 -17.52 -8.82 11.37
C LEU A 446 -16.19 -8.16 11.01
N GLU A 447 -15.51 -7.52 11.96
CA GLU A 447 -14.14 -7.08 11.74
C GLU A 447 -13.22 -8.27 11.45
N ALA A 448 -13.33 -9.36 12.22
CA ALA A 448 -12.56 -10.57 11.93
C ALA A 448 -12.90 -11.18 10.55
N ILE A 449 -14.15 -11.05 10.07
CA ILE A 449 -14.55 -11.46 8.71
C ILE A 449 -14.02 -10.53 7.63
N HIS A 450 -13.94 -9.21 7.88
CA HIS A 450 -13.25 -8.28 6.99
C HIS A 450 -11.81 -8.76 6.76
N GLU A 451 -11.10 -9.03 7.86
CA GLU A 451 -9.71 -9.47 7.85
C GLU A 451 -9.54 -10.80 7.09
N GLU A 452 -10.47 -11.74 7.27
CA GLU A 452 -10.52 -12.99 6.52
C GLU A 452 -10.70 -12.75 5.03
N ILE A 453 -11.73 -12.00 4.59
CA ILE A 453 -11.96 -11.75 3.17
C ILE A 453 -10.71 -11.14 2.52
N TYR A 454 -10.08 -10.16 3.19
CA TYR A 454 -8.92 -9.47 2.63
C TYR A 454 -7.67 -10.35 2.59
N PHE A 455 -7.12 -10.76 3.74
CA PHE A 455 -5.83 -11.46 3.78
C PHE A 455 -5.90 -12.88 3.25
N ASN A 456 -7.01 -13.60 3.47
CA ASN A 456 -7.19 -14.97 3.00
C ASN A 456 -7.27 -15.00 1.47
N THR A 457 -7.88 -14.00 0.83
CA THR A 457 -7.85 -13.87 -0.64
C THR A 457 -6.45 -13.59 -1.18
N LEU A 458 -5.66 -12.73 -0.52
CA LEU A 458 -4.25 -12.53 -0.91
C LEU A 458 -3.43 -13.82 -0.79
N HIS A 459 -3.64 -14.55 0.30
CA HIS A 459 -2.98 -15.84 0.54
C HIS A 459 -3.43 -16.90 -0.47
N PHE A 460 -4.71 -16.90 -0.87
CA PHE A 460 -5.23 -17.80 -1.90
C PHE A 460 -4.45 -17.68 -3.22
N PHE A 461 -4.09 -16.46 -3.63
CA PHE A 461 -3.29 -16.23 -4.84
C PHE A 461 -1.82 -16.65 -4.67
N ASP A 462 -1.22 -16.48 -3.49
CA ASP A 462 0.11 -17.05 -3.19
C ASP A 462 0.08 -18.59 -3.33
N VAL A 463 -0.91 -19.26 -2.73
CA VAL A 463 -1.08 -20.72 -2.81
C VAL A 463 -1.33 -21.16 -4.25
N MET A 464 -2.27 -20.51 -4.96
CA MET A 464 -2.57 -20.80 -6.36
C MET A 464 -1.32 -20.73 -7.25
N GLY A 465 -0.47 -19.71 -7.07
CA GLY A 465 0.79 -19.60 -7.78
C GLY A 465 1.77 -20.72 -7.46
N ARG A 466 1.95 -21.02 -6.17
CA ARG A 466 2.86 -22.10 -5.73
C ARG A 466 2.45 -23.45 -6.30
N PHE A 467 1.15 -23.77 -6.32
CA PHE A 467 0.65 -25.03 -6.87
C PHE A 467 0.69 -25.10 -8.40
N SER A 468 0.50 -23.98 -9.11
CA SER A 468 0.49 -23.99 -10.58
C SER A 468 1.87 -23.82 -11.22
N ARG A 469 2.81 -23.12 -10.56
CA ARG A 469 4.12 -22.77 -11.14
C ARG A 469 5.29 -22.63 -10.16
N GLY A 470 5.12 -22.95 -8.88
CA GLY A 470 6.16 -22.90 -7.85
C GLY A 470 6.39 -21.54 -7.18
N ALA A 471 6.10 -20.42 -7.87
CA ALA A 471 6.14 -19.07 -7.30
C ALA A 471 4.74 -18.51 -7.06
N GLY A 472 4.52 -17.84 -5.92
CA GLY A 472 3.24 -17.19 -5.61
C GLY A 472 2.84 -16.11 -6.61
N LEU A 473 1.54 -15.84 -6.69
CA LEU A 473 0.99 -14.76 -7.50
C LEU A 473 0.75 -13.53 -6.62
N ALA A 474 1.47 -12.44 -6.88
CA ALA A 474 1.29 -11.15 -6.22
C ALA A 474 0.45 -10.20 -7.09
N TYR A 475 -0.01 -9.10 -6.50
CA TYR A 475 -0.83 -8.07 -7.17
C TYR A 475 -2.15 -8.63 -7.76
N PRO A 476 -2.96 -9.38 -7.00
CA PRO A 476 -4.04 -10.15 -7.61
C PRO A 476 -5.19 -9.31 -8.21
N GLY A 477 -5.54 -8.21 -7.56
CA GLY A 477 -6.68 -7.35 -7.90
C GLY A 477 -7.14 -6.59 -6.65
N ARG A 478 -8.14 -5.72 -6.78
CA ARG A 478 -8.67 -4.93 -5.65
C ARG A 478 -9.61 -5.79 -4.81
N ILE A 479 -9.47 -5.79 -3.49
CA ILE A 479 -10.33 -6.55 -2.56
C ILE A 479 -10.94 -5.57 -1.56
N ILE A 480 -12.27 -5.47 -1.53
CA ILE A 480 -13.01 -4.46 -0.77
C ILE A 480 -14.12 -5.13 0.04
N PRO A 481 -13.84 -5.48 1.31
CA PRO A 481 -14.85 -5.93 2.25
C PRO A 481 -15.59 -4.71 2.85
N VAL A 482 -16.91 -4.67 2.69
CA VAL A 482 -17.83 -3.67 3.25
C VAL A 482 -18.74 -4.36 4.26
N MET A 483 -18.53 -4.10 5.55
CA MET A 483 -19.24 -4.77 6.63
C MET A 483 -20.36 -3.89 7.19
N HIS A 484 -21.53 -4.46 7.47
CA HIS A 484 -22.67 -3.78 8.06
C HIS A 484 -23.16 -4.58 9.28
N PRO A 485 -22.62 -4.34 10.48
CA PRO A 485 -23.07 -5.03 11.68
C PRO A 485 -24.53 -4.69 12.01
N LYS A 486 -25.29 -5.70 12.42
CA LYS A 486 -26.61 -5.53 13.04
C LYS A 486 -26.72 -6.45 14.26
N ALA A 487 -27.79 -6.26 15.04
CA ALA A 487 -27.99 -6.92 16.33
C ALA A 487 -29.48 -7.28 16.53
N ASP A 488 -30.06 -7.99 15.56
CA ASP A 488 -31.51 -8.25 15.53
C ASP A 488 -31.90 -9.74 15.48
N GLY A 489 -30.93 -10.65 15.45
CA GLY A 489 -31.12 -12.10 15.39
C GLY A 489 -31.71 -12.60 14.08
N LYS A 490 -31.93 -11.72 13.10
CA LYS A 490 -32.56 -12.07 11.82
C LYS A 490 -31.51 -12.49 10.81
N PRO A 491 -31.91 -13.23 9.75
CA PRO A 491 -31.02 -13.59 8.65
C PRO A 491 -30.18 -12.40 8.14
N GLY A 492 -28.91 -12.68 7.87
CA GLY A 492 -28.00 -11.75 7.23
C GLY A 492 -28.22 -11.67 5.72
N HIS A 493 -27.46 -10.79 5.07
CA HIS A 493 -27.48 -10.61 3.62
C HIS A 493 -26.07 -10.35 3.10
N ALA A 494 -25.73 -10.95 1.97
CA ALA A 494 -24.43 -10.79 1.33
C ALA A 494 -24.58 -10.53 -0.17
N LYS A 495 -23.81 -9.58 -0.67
CA LYS A 495 -23.63 -9.33 -2.10
C LYS A 495 -22.15 -9.32 -2.45
N ILE A 496 -21.76 -10.27 -3.30
CA ILE A 496 -20.39 -10.42 -3.78
C ILE A 496 -20.38 -10.09 -5.28
N SER A 497 -19.61 -9.08 -5.64
CA SER A 497 -19.34 -8.72 -7.03
C SER A 497 -17.86 -8.85 -7.31
N VAL A 498 -17.51 -9.54 -8.40
CA VAL A 498 -16.13 -9.66 -8.88
C VAL A 498 -16.09 -9.25 -10.33
N THR A 499 -15.15 -8.38 -10.68
CA THR A 499 -14.83 -8.02 -12.06
C THR A 499 -13.47 -8.56 -12.49
N GLY A 500 -13.27 -8.80 -13.77
CA GLY A 500 -11.99 -9.23 -14.32
C GLY A 500 -11.87 -8.95 -15.82
N PHE A 501 -10.97 -9.67 -16.47
CA PHE A 501 -10.49 -9.34 -17.82
C PHE A 501 -10.73 -10.52 -18.77
N ASP A 502 -10.95 -10.25 -20.05
CA ASP A 502 -11.05 -11.34 -21.05
C ASP A 502 -9.68 -11.68 -21.67
N ALA A 503 -8.62 -10.94 -21.31
CA ALA A 503 -7.24 -11.23 -21.70
C ALA A 503 -6.28 -10.96 -20.53
N PRO A 504 -5.21 -11.77 -20.38
CA PRO A 504 -4.25 -11.62 -19.29
C PRO A 504 -3.29 -10.43 -19.47
N ARG A 505 -3.22 -9.87 -20.69
CA ARG A 505 -2.31 -8.76 -21.03
C ARG A 505 -2.74 -8.03 -22.29
N PRO A 506 -2.21 -6.82 -22.53
CA PRO A 506 -2.48 -6.07 -23.75
C PRO A 506 -2.16 -6.89 -25.01
N SER A 507 -3.08 -6.87 -25.98
CA SER A 507 -3.01 -7.74 -27.16
C SER A 507 -4.02 -7.36 -28.23
N VAL A 508 -3.81 -7.89 -29.43
CA VAL A 508 -4.80 -7.90 -30.52
C VAL A 508 -5.10 -9.34 -30.89
N VAL A 509 -6.39 -9.68 -30.97
CA VAL A 509 -6.89 -10.99 -31.39
C VAL A 509 -7.84 -10.79 -32.56
N VAL A 510 -7.70 -11.60 -33.61
CA VAL A 510 -8.67 -11.68 -34.70
C VAL A 510 -9.23 -13.10 -34.75
N GLU A 511 -10.47 -13.26 -34.31
CA GLU A 511 -11.23 -14.50 -34.46
C GLU A 511 -11.98 -14.45 -35.80
N TYR A 512 -11.88 -15.49 -36.62
CA TYR A 512 -12.46 -15.46 -37.97
C TYR A 512 -13.16 -16.76 -38.34
N THR A 513 -14.10 -16.64 -39.28
CA THR A 513 -14.74 -17.78 -39.95
C THR A 513 -14.57 -17.62 -41.46
N GLU A 514 -13.98 -18.62 -42.10
CA GLU A 514 -13.87 -18.71 -43.56
C GLU A 514 -15.22 -19.08 -44.19
N ARG A 515 -15.48 -18.72 -45.45
CA ARG A 515 -16.75 -19.07 -46.14
C ARG A 515 -17.00 -20.57 -46.25
N ASN A 516 -15.95 -21.38 -46.18
CA ASN A 516 -16.03 -22.84 -46.14
C ASN A 516 -16.44 -23.40 -44.74
N GLY A 517 -16.71 -22.53 -43.76
CA GLY A 517 -17.12 -22.89 -42.40
C GLY A 517 -15.97 -23.12 -41.42
N ARG A 518 -14.70 -23.09 -41.84
CA ARG A 518 -13.54 -23.22 -40.93
C ARG A 518 -13.43 -22.01 -40.02
N ARG A 519 -13.19 -22.25 -38.74
CA ARG A 519 -12.94 -21.23 -37.72
C ARG A 519 -11.48 -21.24 -37.31
N GLY A 520 -10.95 -20.07 -36.99
CA GLY A 520 -9.61 -19.92 -36.42
C GLY A 520 -9.46 -18.58 -35.71
N ASP A 521 -8.36 -18.43 -35.00
CA ASP A 521 -7.96 -17.18 -34.38
C ASP A 521 -6.47 -16.90 -34.65
N MET A 522 -6.10 -15.62 -34.62
CA MET A 522 -4.72 -15.18 -34.60
C MET A 522 -4.55 -14.12 -33.51
N ARG A 523 -3.43 -14.16 -32.79
CA ARG A 523 -3.14 -13.28 -31.66
C ARG A 523 -1.73 -12.72 -31.75
N LEU A 524 -1.60 -11.43 -31.47
CA LEU A 524 -0.32 -10.79 -31.18
C LEU A 524 -0.40 -10.04 -29.85
N ASP A 525 0.49 -10.39 -28.92
CA ASP A 525 0.61 -9.70 -27.65
C ASP A 525 1.32 -8.34 -27.83
N ILE A 526 1.03 -7.42 -26.90
CA ILE A 526 1.71 -6.13 -26.74
C ILE A 526 2.41 -6.19 -25.38
N PRO A 527 3.53 -6.93 -25.25
CA PRO A 527 4.18 -7.04 -23.96
C PRO A 527 5.00 -5.79 -23.64
N LYS A 528 5.41 -5.68 -22.38
CA LYS A 528 6.36 -4.67 -21.92
C LYS A 528 7.76 -5.03 -22.44
N ILE A 529 8.20 -4.37 -23.51
CA ILE A 529 9.47 -4.65 -24.20
C ILE A 529 10.65 -4.08 -23.39
N ALA A 530 11.80 -4.76 -23.41
CA ALA A 530 13.05 -4.21 -22.92
C ALA A 530 13.62 -3.22 -23.95
N VAL A 531 13.64 -1.93 -23.61
CA VAL A 531 14.18 -0.87 -24.48
C VAL A 531 15.14 -0.02 -23.67
N ASP A 532 16.34 0.20 -24.20
CA ASP A 532 17.34 1.11 -23.62
C ASP A 532 16.73 2.52 -23.49
N ARG A 533 17.13 3.28 -22.45
CA ARG A 533 16.65 4.66 -22.30
C ARG A 533 17.08 5.48 -23.54
N PRO A 534 16.12 6.15 -24.21
CA PRO A 534 16.43 7.07 -25.31
C PRO A 534 17.41 8.13 -24.86
N GLN A 535 18.23 8.63 -25.78
CA GLN A 535 19.24 9.63 -25.49
C GLN A 535 18.94 10.92 -26.23
N THR A 536 18.87 12.03 -25.50
CA THR A 536 18.82 13.37 -26.08
C THR A 536 20.13 13.66 -26.82
N LEU A 537 20.03 13.86 -28.13
CA LEU A 537 21.17 14.17 -29.00
C LEU A 537 21.24 15.65 -29.35
N ALA A 538 20.11 16.31 -29.54
CA ALA A 538 20.07 17.72 -29.87
C ALA A 538 18.80 18.42 -29.37
N ALA A 539 18.91 19.72 -29.18
CA ALA A 539 17.78 20.63 -28.95
C ALA A 539 17.95 21.86 -29.85
N THR A 540 16.89 22.21 -30.58
CA THR A 540 16.81 23.44 -31.37
C THR A 540 15.99 24.47 -30.59
N VAL A 541 16.45 25.71 -30.55
CA VAL A 541 15.78 26.83 -29.86
C VAL A 541 15.72 28.04 -30.80
N ARG A 542 14.87 29.01 -30.49
CA ARG A 542 14.71 30.21 -31.31
C ARG A 542 14.69 31.49 -30.47
N ALA A 543 15.45 32.49 -30.92
CA ALA A 543 15.50 33.80 -30.29
C ALA A 543 14.10 34.43 -30.27
N GLY A 544 13.72 35.03 -29.13
CA GLY A 544 12.40 35.61 -28.94
C GLY A 544 11.26 34.62 -28.68
N LYS A 545 11.54 33.31 -28.60
CA LYS A 545 10.57 32.28 -28.25
C LYS A 545 10.98 31.52 -27.00
N ASP A 546 10.01 31.35 -26.11
CA ASP A 546 10.12 30.55 -24.90
C ASP A 546 10.15 29.05 -25.22
N GLY A 547 10.93 28.28 -24.46
CA GLY A 547 10.98 26.82 -24.60
C GLY A 547 11.99 26.26 -25.60
N VAL A 548 11.78 25.01 -25.98
CA VAL A 548 12.58 24.27 -26.96
C VAL A 548 11.72 24.07 -28.21
N ASP A 549 12.22 24.47 -29.38
CA ASP A 549 11.48 24.31 -30.64
C ASP A 549 11.40 22.84 -31.06
N ARG A 550 12.49 22.09 -30.91
CA ARG A 550 12.53 20.66 -31.20
C ARG A 550 13.56 19.95 -30.35
N LEU A 551 13.20 18.77 -29.86
CA LEU A 551 14.11 17.84 -29.20
C LEU A 551 14.38 16.63 -30.10
N ASP A 552 15.65 16.30 -30.28
CA ASP A 552 16.10 15.18 -31.07
C ASP A 552 16.58 14.07 -30.14
N LEU A 553 15.87 12.94 -30.17
CA LEU A 553 16.11 11.77 -29.33
C LEU A 553 16.56 10.60 -30.20
N ARG A 554 17.46 9.75 -29.67
CA ARG A 554 17.79 8.47 -30.29
C ARG A 554 17.15 7.33 -29.54
N VAL A 555 16.39 6.50 -30.25
CA VAL A 555 15.89 5.20 -29.78
C VAL A 555 16.74 4.12 -30.42
N LYS A 556 17.39 3.31 -29.59
CA LYS A 556 18.10 2.12 -30.04
C LYS A 556 17.10 0.97 -30.22
N VAL A 557 17.23 0.26 -31.34
CA VAL A 557 16.43 -0.91 -31.69
C VAL A 557 17.32 -2.13 -31.94
N ASP A 558 16.72 -3.31 -32.10
CA ASP A 558 17.46 -4.56 -32.31
C ASP A 558 17.60 -4.91 -33.80
N THR A 559 16.61 -4.53 -34.61
CA THR A 559 16.56 -4.80 -36.06
C THR A 559 15.98 -3.62 -36.84
N ASP A 560 16.26 -3.55 -38.15
CA ASP A 560 15.67 -2.53 -39.02
C ASP A 560 14.23 -2.88 -39.43
N LYS A 561 13.98 -4.18 -39.71
CA LYS A 561 12.68 -4.73 -40.14
C LYS A 561 12.04 -5.54 -39.04
N ASP A 562 10.72 -5.70 -39.12
CA ASP A 562 10.02 -6.65 -38.26
C ASP A 562 10.35 -8.09 -38.70
N GLU A 563 11.26 -8.73 -37.96
CA GLU A 563 11.74 -10.08 -38.21
C GLU A 563 11.02 -11.13 -37.34
N ARG A 564 9.92 -10.77 -36.65
CA ARG A 564 9.26 -11.64 -35.68
C ARG A 564 8.98 -13.03 -36.23
N ASP A 565 8.36 -13.13 -37.41
CA ASP A 565 7.96 -14.42 -38.01
C ASP A 565 9.15 -15.35 -38.29
N ALA A 566 10.34 -14.79 -38.57
CA ALA A 566 11.58 -15.56 -38.70
C ALA A 566 12.17 -15.94 -37.34
N LEU A 567 12.11 -15.04 -36.36
CA LEU A 567 12.63 -15.25 -35.01
C LEU A 567 11.86 -16.30 -34.23
N ILE A 568 10.53 -16.37 -34.38
CA ILE A 568 9.69 -17.37 -33.69
C ILE A 568 9.92 -18.80 -34.19
N GLN A 569 10.56 -18.98 -35.35
CA GLN A 569 11.00 -20.32 -35.82
C GLN A 569 12.18 -20.87 -35.00
N ARG A 570 12.90 -20.02 -34.26
CA ARG A 570 14.10 -20.39 -33.49
C ARG A 570 14.04 -20.05 -31.99
N ALA A 571 13.00 -19.33 -31.55
CA ALA A 571 12.79 -18.95 -30.16
C ALA A 571 11.29 -18.92 -29.85
N ALA A 572 10.93 -19.04 -28.57
CA ALA A 572 9.55 -18.85 -28.15
C ALA A 572 9.07 -17.45 -28.53
N ASP A 573 7.84 -17.36 -29.06
CA ASP A 573 7.19 -16.13 -29.48
C ASP A 573 7.20 -15.05 -28.38
N GLU A 574 6.88 -15.44 -27.15
CA GLU A 574 6.91 -14.55 -26.00
C GLU A 574 8.29 -13.93 -25.75
N ARG A 575 9.35 -14.74 -25.89
CA ARG A 575 10.72 -14.25 -25.72
C ARG A 575 11.01 -13.19 -26.79
N VAL A 576 10.66 -13.48 -28.04
CA VAL A 576 10.86 -12.55 -29.16
C VAL A 576 10.11 -11.24 -28.91
N ASP A 577 8.82 -11.31 -28.58
CA ASP A 577 7.97 -10.13 -28.39
C ASP A 577 8.43 -9.23 -27.23
N ARG A 578 9.09 -9.81 -26.21
CA ARG A 578 9.59 -9.06 -25.04
C ARG A 578 11.00 -8.49 -25.19
N THR A 579 11.79 -9.02 -26.13
CA THR A 579 13.20 -8.64 -26.25
C THR A 579 13.56 -7.90 -27.52
N VAL A 580 12.76 -8.04 -28.59
CA VAL A 580 13.11 -7.49 -29.90
C VAL A 580 12.15 -6.36 -30.26
N ILE A 581 12.70 -5.19 -30.57
CA ILE A 581 11.99 -4.08 -31.17
C ILE A 581 12.66 -3.66 -32.48
N SER A 582 11.87 -3.40 -33.53
CA SER A 582 12.40 -3.01 -34.85
C SER A 582 12.22 -1.53 -35.15
N ALA A 583 13.07 -0.99 -36.04
CA ALA A 583 12.93 0.39 -36.50
C ALA A 583 11.60 0.63 -37.24
N GLU A 584 11.15 -0.36 -38.02
CA GLU A 584 9.84 -0.37 -38.66
C GLU A 584 8.69 -0.22 -37.65
N GLN A 585 8.73 -0.99 -36.56
CA GLN A 585 7.73 -0.95 -35.51
C GLN A 585 7.72 0.41 -34.80
N VAL A 586 8.88 0.92 -34.37
CA VAL A 586 8.96 2.23 -33.69
C VAL A 586 8.42 3.33 -34.59
N ARG A 587 8.78 3.34 -35.89
CA ARG A 587 8.28 4.32 -36.85
C ARG A 587 6.75 4.27 -36.97
N ALA A 588 6.18 3.06 -37.07
CA ALA A 588 4.74 2.88 -37.20
C ALA A 588 3.99 3.29 -35.91
N VAL A 589 4.50 2.89 -34.74
CA VAL A 589 3.92 3.26 -33.43
C VAL A 589 3.94 4.77 -33.23
N VAL A 590 5.03 5.45 -33.60
CA VAL A 590 5.10 6.92 -33.56
C VAL A 590 4.10 7.56 -34.52
N ALA A 591 3.99 7.09 -35.76
CA ALA A 591 3.01 7.61 -36.73
C ALA A 591 1.56 7.37 -36.29
N ASN A 592 1.29 6.25 -35.62
CA ASN A 592 -0.04 5.92 -35.09
C ASN A 592 -0.44 6.84 -33.94
N LEU A 593 0.50 7.38 -33.15
CA LEU A 593 0.18 8.41 -32.15
C LEU A 593 -0.44 9.65 -32.81
N ASP A 594 0.09 10.13 -33.93
CA ASP A 594 -0.46 11.29 -34.63
C ASP A 594 -1.87 11.01 -35.15
N ARG A 595 -2.13 9.78 -35.62
CA ARG A 595 -3.49 9.35 -36.02
C ARG A 595 -4.46 9.38 -34.84
N LEU A 596 -4.05 8.82 -33.70
CA LEU A 596 -4.84 8.83 -32.47
C LEU A 596 -5.13 10.26 -31.99
N ARG A 597 -4.12 11.13 -32.00
CA ARG A 597 -4.25 12.54 -31.61
C ARG A 597 -5.20 13.33 -32.53
N LYS A 598 -5.12 13.10 -33.85
CA LYS A 598 -6.04 13.70 -34.84
C LYS A 598 -7.50 13.27 -34.60
N ALA A 599 -7.71 12.07 -34.10
CA ALA A 599 -9.02 11.58 -33.67
C ALA A 599 -9.45 12.10 -32.28
N GLY A 600 -8.60 12.87 -31.61
CA GLY A 600 -8.86 13.43 -30.29
C GLY A 600 -8.45 12.55 -29.11
N LEU A 601 -7.82 11.40 -29.36
CA LEU A 601 -7.37 10.45 -28.34
C LEU A 601 -5.92 10.72 -27.93
N TYR A 602 -5.59 10.52 -26.65
CA TYR A 602 -4.21 10.62 -26.13
C TYR A 602 -3.47 11.91 -26.51
N ARG A 603 -4.17 13.07 -26.48
CA ARG A 603 -3.64 14.38 -26.91
C ARG A 603 -2.39 14.83 -26.13
N ASP A 604 -2.28 14.37 -24.90
CA ASP A 604 -1.24 14.68 -23.92
C ASP A 604 -0.05 13.71 -23.96
N ALA A 605 -0.19 12.51 -24.54
CA ALA A 605 0.88 11.53 -24.61
C ALA A 605 2.04 12.05 -25.45
N LEU A 606 3.24 12.19 -24.89
CA LEU A 606 4.41 12.83 -25.51
C LEU A 606 4.18 14.32 -25.89
N ALA A 607 3.37 15.03 -25.12
CA ALA A 607 3.15 16.47 -25.26
C ALA A 607 3.59 17.20 -24.00
N TYR A 608 4.38 18.26 -24.16
CA TYR A 608 4.97 19.00 -23.04
C TYR A 608 4.78 20.49 -23.24
N HIS A 609 4.63 21.21 -22.13
CA HIS A 609 4.65 22.68 -22.16
C HIS A 609 6.01 23.15 -22.67
N ASP A 610 5.98 24.19 -23.50
CA ASP A 610 7.19 24.83 -24.03
C ASP A 610 8.10 23.89 -24.86
N LEU A 611 7.55 22.80 -25.43
CA LEU A 611 8.23 21.94 -26.40
C LEU A 611 7.47 21.89 -27.73
N GLY A 612 8.09 22.38 -28.80
CA GLY A 612 7.46 22.47 -30.12
C GLY A 612 7.34 21.15 -30.89
N GLY A 613 8.15 20.14 -30.56
CA GLY A 613 8.06 18.82 -31.19
C GLY A 613 9.22 17.90 -30.82
N LEU A 614 9.05 16.61 -31.10
CA LEU A 614 10.06 15.58 -30.92
C LEU A 614 10.47 15.01 -32.27
N ARG A 615 11.76 14.74 -32.42
CA ARG A 615 12.31 13.98 -33.54
C ARG A 615 12.99 12.74 -32.97
N VAL A 616 12.49 11.57 -33.33
CA VAL A 616 13.01 10.29 -32.90
C VAL A 616 13.84 9.70 -34.04
N THR A 617 15.16 9.72 -33.89
CA THR A 617 16.08 8.97 -34.76
C THR A 617 16.17 7.54 -34.27
N ILE A 618 15.94 6.59 -35.15
CA ILE A 618 15.81 5.17 -34.85
C ILE A 618 16.93 4.42 -35.56
N GLY A 619 17.71 3.66 -34.81
CA GLY A 619 18.81 2.87 -35.37
C GLY A 619 19.29 1.77 -34.43
N TRP A 620 19.92 0.76 -35.00
CA TRP A 620 20.40 -0.43 -34.28
C TRP A 620 21.61 -0.20 -33.35
N ASP A 621 22.33 0.90 -33.52
CA ASP A 621 23.52 1.25 -32.73
C ASP A 621 23.30 2.56 -31.98
N HIS A 622 24.23 2.96 -31.12
CA HIS A 622 24.13 4.20 -30.36
C HIS A 622 24.59 5.46 -31.12
N ASP A 623 25.10 5.32 -32.36
CA ASP A 623 25.73 6.40 -33.13
C ASP A 623 24.82 6.84 -34.29
N ALA A 624 24.47 8.13 -34.37
CA ALA A 624 23.57 8.62 -35.43
C ALA A 624 24.22 8.51 -36.82
N LYS A 625 23.50 7.91 -37.78
CA LYS A 625 23.91 7.80 -39.18
C LYS A 625 22.96 8.56 -40.10
N PRO A 626 23.44 9.11 -41.24
CA PRO A 626 22.57 9.78 -42.21
C PRO A 626 21.45 8.91 -42.79
N ALA A 627 21.59 7.58 -42.76
CA ALA A 627 20.61 6.61 -43.26
C ALA A 627 19.58 6.14 -42.22
N ASP A 628 19.68 6.63 -40.97
CA ASP A 628 18.77 6.21 -39.89
C ASP A 628 17.33 6.63 -40.19
N ILE A 629 16.37 5.82 -39.76
CA ILE A 629 14.95 6.13 -39.88
C ILE A 629 14.63 7.25 -38.90
N VAL A 630 13.95 8.28 -39.37
CA VAL A 630 13.51 9.40 -38.54
C VAL A 630 11.98 9.42 -38.49
N ALA A 631 11.43 9.42 -37.28
CA ALA A 631 10.03 9.73 -37.03
C ALA A 631 9.94 11.07 -36.31
N SER A 632 8.89 11.85 -36.56
CA SER A 632 8.64 13.10 -35.86
C SER A 632 7.29 13.04 -35.19
N VAL A 633 7.17 13.66 -34.03
CA VAL A 633 5.93 13.86 -33.29
C VAL A 633 5.75 15.35 -33.15
N ASP A 634 4.68 15.87 -33.75
CA ASP A 634 4.33 17.28 -33.63
C ASP A 634 3.92 17.61 -32.17
N ALA A 635 3.95 18.89 -31.81
CA ALA A 635 3.42 19.33 -30.53
C ALA A 635 1.97 18.84 -30.33
N GLY A 636 1.75 18.08 -29.26
CA GLY A 636 0.41 17.71 -28.80
C GLY A 636 -0.19 18.78 -27.89
N THR A 637 -1.20 18.40 -27.12
CA THR A 637 -1.80 19.26 -26.08
C THR A 637 -1.34 18.77 -24.71
N PRO A 638 -0.32 19.40 -24.09
CA PRO A 638 0.15 18.95 -22.78
C PRO A 638 -0.95 19.05 -21.73
N ALA A 639 -0.95 18.12 -20.79
CA ALA A 639 -1.81 18.21 -19.61
C ALA A 639 -1.51 19.52 -18.84
N PRO A 640 -2.51 20.18 -18.23
CA PRO A 640 -2.27 21.37 -17.41
C PRO A 640 -1.22 21.10 -16.33
N PHE A 641 -0.43 22.13 -15.99
CA PHE A 641 0.50 22.00 -14.86
C PHE A 641 -0.27 21.62 -13.58
N PRO A 642 0.33 20.79 -12.71
CA PRO A 642 -0.26 20.49 -11.42
C PRO A 642 -0.51 21.77 -10.63
N GLU A 643 -1.71 21.87 -10.06
CA GLU A 643 -2.13 23.02 -9.28
C GLU A 643 -2.71 22.49 -7.95
N ILE A 644 -2.15 22.94 -6.83
CA ILE A 644 -2.53 22.48 -5.48
C ILE A 644 -3.76 23.21 -4.93
N ARG A 645 -3.98 24.48 -5.27
CA ARG A 645 -5.11 25.30 -4.80
C ARG A 645 -6.47 24.78 -5.29
N LYS A 646 -6.53 23.86 -6.24
CA LYS A 646 -7.75 23.10 -6.61
C LYS A 646 -8.29 22.31 -5.41
N TYR A 647 -7.43 22.00 -4.43
CA TYR A 647 -7.83 21.38 -3.17
C TYR A 647 -8.10 22.39 -2.03
N ALA A 648 -8.00 23.70 -2.25
CA ALA A 648 -8.17 24.70 -1.19
C ALA A 648 -9.55 24.62 -0.50
N ALA A 649 -10.59 24.27 -1.27
CA ALA A 649 -11.93 24.04 -0.73
C ALA A 649 -12.02 22.74 0.10
N ALA A 650 -11.20 21.72 -0.19
CA ALA A 650 -11.18 20.47 0.57
C ALA A 650 -10.40 20.58 1.89
N GLY A 651 -9.48 21.55 1.99
CA GLY A 651 -8.79 21.91 3.24
C GLY A 651 -9.65 22.76 4.18
N SER A 652 -10.82 23.17 3.71
CA SER A 652 -11.87 23.82 4.48
C SER A 652 -12.99 22.80 4.65
N MET A 653 -13.10 22.15 5.81
CA MET A 653 -14.10 21.09 6.06
C MET A 653 -15.49 21.43 5.45
N PRO A 654 -16.11 20.55 4.65
CA PRO A 654 -17.49 20.76 4.22
C PRO A 654 -18.43 20.67 5.43
N ALA A 655 -19.29 21.67 5.59
CA ALA A 655 -20.25 21.81 6.68
C ALA A 655 -21.44 20.83 6.65
N GLY A 656 -21.31 19.65 6.03
CA GLY A 656 -22.47 18.77 5.83
C GLY A 656 -22.11 17.38 5.33
N ALA A 657 -21.67 16.51 6.22
CA ALA A 657 -21.82 15.06 6.06
C ALA A 657 -22.61 14.56 7.28
N THR A 658 -23.92 14.70 7.20
CA THR A 658 -24.89 14.28 8.23
C THR A 658 -25.21 12.80 8.06
N GLY A 659 -24.84 11.99 9.05
CA GLY A 659 -25.30 10.62 9.20
C GLY A 659 -24.64 9.91 10.40
N GLY A 660 -25.31 9.94 11.55
CA GLY A 660 -25.00 9.10 12.73
C GLY A 660 -24.03 9.71 13.74
N SER A 661 -24.57 10.24 14.85
CA SER A 661 -23.99 10.63 16.18
C SER A 661 -22.55 11.16 16.35
N MET A 662 -21.74 11.34 15.32
CA MET A 662 -20.31 11.70 15.41
C MET A 662 -20.04 13.18 15.08
N ALA A 663 -20.87 14.07 15.60
CA ALA A 663 -20.65 15.52 15.47
C ALA A 663 -19.86 16.04 16.67
N ARG A 664 -18.54 16.22 16.53
CA ARG A 664 -17.97 17.48 17.03
C ARG A 664 -18.40 18.55 16.04
N THR A 665 -19.07 19.56 16.58
CA THR A 665 -19.51 20.77 15.90
C THR A 665 -18.41 21.31 14.99
N ALA A 666 -18.72 21.44 13.70
CA ALA A 666 -17.99 22.28 12.77
C ALA A 666 -17.92 23.70 13.38
N GLY A 667 -16.76 24.06 13.95
CA GLY A 667 -16.57 25.33 14.67
C GLY A 667 -15.49 25.38 15.76
N SER A 668 -14.73 24.30 16.03
CA SER A 668 -13.85 24.24 17.22
C SER A 668 -12.34 24.25 16.98
N MET A 669 -11.84 24.52 15.77
CA MET A 669 -10.40 24.76 15.61
C MET A 669 -10.08 26.14 16.21
N PRO A 670 -9.20 26.24 17.22
CA PRO A 670 -8.76 27.52 17.75
C PRO A 670 -8.29 28.44 16.63
N ALA A 671 -8.58 29.73 16.74
CA ALA A 671 -8.15 30.71 15.75
C ALA A 671 -6.63 30.63 15.55
N GLY A 672 -6.20 30.32 14.32
CA GLY A 672 -4.79 30.19 13.95
C GLY A 672 -4.34 28.78 13.58
N GLU A 673 -5.09 27.72 13.91
CA GLU A 673 -4.74 26.36 13.51
C GLU A 673 -5.08 26.06 12.02
N ILE A 674 -4.20 25.29 11.39
CA ILE A 674 -4.21 24.82 10.00
C ILE A 674 -4.52 23.31 9.95
N VAL A 675 -3.98 22.52 10.88
CA VAL A 675 -4.03 21.05 10.83
C VAL A 675 -4.92 20.50 11.93
N GLN A 676 -6.01 19.82 11.54
CA GLN A 676 -6.79 19.01 12.47
C GLN A 676 -6.07 17.68 12.75
N TRP A 677 -6.27 17.14 13.95
CA TRP A 677 -5.78 15.80 14.32
C TRP A 677 -6.78 15.09 15.25
N ASP A 678 -8.06 15.30 14.96
CA ASP A 678 -9.19 14.67 15.65
C ASP A 678 -9.70 13.44 14.90
N THR A 679 -9.58 13.43 13.57
CA THR A 679 -10.03 12.35 12.70
C THR A 679 -8.98 12.03 11.66
N PRO A 680 -8.97 10.81 11.11
CA PRO A 680 -8.09 10.47 9.99
C PRO A 680 -8.21 11.45 8.82
N ILE A 681 -7.08 12.03 8.39
CA ILE A 681 -7.03 13.01 7.29
C ILE A 681 -6.99 12.26 5.94
N PRO A 682 -8.02 12.34 5.07
CA PRO A 682 -7.98 11.75 3.74
C PRO A 682 -7.13 12.57 2.75
N PRO A 683 -6.78 12.01 1.58
CA PRO A 683 -5.98 12.72 0.59
C PRO A 683 -6.50 14.11 0.19
N PRO A 684 -7.80 14.32 -0.12
CA PRO A 684 -8.31 15.64 -0.46
C PRO A 684 -8.11 16.69 0.64
N GLU A 685 -8.28 16.31 1.91
CA GLU A 685 -8.10 17.19 3.06
C GLU A 685 -6.61 17.49 3.29
N ALA A 686 -5.73 16.47 3.25
CA ALA A 686 -4.29 16.64 3.35
C ALA A 686 -3.76 17.60 2.28
N TYR A 687 -4.25 17.47 1.03
CA TYR A 687 -3.84 18.35 -0.06
C TYR A 687 -4.44 19.75 0.05
N GLY A 688 -5.62 19.89 0.65
CA GLY A 688 -6.17 21.19 1.02
C GLY A 688 -5.40 21.89 2.13
N ILE A 689 -4.88 21.14 3.10
CA ILE A 689 -3.94 21.64 4.11
C ILE A 689 -2.64 22.12 3.42
N LEU A 690 -2.07 21.33 2.52
CA LEU A 690 -0.91 21.76 1.72
C LEU A 690 -1.22 22.99 0.87
N ALA A 691 -2.43 23.08 0.29
CA ALA A 691 -2.86 24.26 -0.45
C ALA A 691 -2.87 25.52 0.43
N LYS A 692 -3.37 25.43 1.66
CA LYS A 692 -3.33 26.53 2.63
C LYS A 692 -1.90 26.87 3.02
N MET A 693 -1.05 25.88 3.28
CA MET A 693 0.36 26.08 3.60
C MET A 693 1.16 26.67 2.44
N SER A 694 0.77 26.43 1.18
CA SER A 694 1.41 27.02 -0.01
C SER A 694 1.30 28.55 -0.10
N THR A 695 0.53 29.19 0.79
CA THR A 695 0.44 30.65 0.90
C THR A 695 1.61 31.27 1.68
N PHE A 696 2.36 30.45 2.45
CA PHE A 696 3.55 30.88 3.15
C PHE A 696 4.74 30.93 2.18
N LYS A 697 5.58 31.96 2.29
CA LYS A 697 6.75 32.14 1.40
C LYS A 697 7.81 31.05 1.60
N GLU A 698 7.79 30.39 2.74
CA GLU A 698 8.66 29.29 3.12
C GLU A 698 8.25 27.95 2.52
N ALA A 699 7.01 27.83 2.02
CA ALA A 699 6.44 26.58 1.57
C ALA A 699 6.44 26.49 0.04
N THR A 700 7.06 25.44 -0.51
CA THR A 700 6.97 25.10 -1.94
C THR A 700 6.29 23.74 -2.09
N VAL A 701 5.08 23.71 -2.63
CA VAL A 701 4.29 22.48 -2.83
C VAL A 701 4.36 22.04 -4.28
N TYR A 702 4.54 20.75 -4.52
CA TYR A 702 4.68 20.17 -5.85
C TYR A 702 4.09 18.75 -5.92
N LYS A 703 3.58 18.38 -7.10
CA LYS A 703 3.15 17.00 -7.37
C LYS A 703 4.38 16.13 -7.55
N VAL A 704 4.48 15.05 -6.78
CA VAL A 704 5.63 14.14 -6.82
C VAL A 704 5.38 12.91 -7.70
N GLY A 705 4.12 12.46 -7.79
CA GLY A 705 3.73 11.29 -8.56
C GLY A 705 2.21 11.13 -8.64
N GLN A 706 1.77 9.93 -9.00
CA GLN A 706 0.37 9.51 -8.96
C GLN A 706 0.27 8.11 -8.35
N SER A 707 -0.91 7.77 -7.86
CA SER A 707 -1.23 6.42 -7.44
C SER A 707 -1.60 5.52 -8.62
N TYR A 708 -1.70 4.22 -8.37
CA TYR A 708 -2.13 3.22 -9.36
C TYR A 708 -3.50 3.57 -9.99
N LEU A 709 -4.48 3.96 -9.16
CA LEU A 709 -5.82 4.39 -9.56
C LEU A 709 -5.85 5.86 -10.02
N GLY A 710 -4.70 6.51 -10.18
CA GLY A 710 -4.58 7.82 -10.84
C GLY A 710 -4.76 9.04 -9.95
N LYS A 711 -4.75 8.90 -8.61
CA LYS A 711 -4.79 10.05 -7.70
C LYS A 711 -3.44 10.77 -7.69
N ASP A 712 -3.45 12.10 -7.67
CA ASP A 712 -2.22 12.87 -7.53
C ASP A 712 -1.61 12.67 -6.13
N VAL A 713 -0.28 12.53 -6.06
CA VAL A 713 0.48 12.49 -4.80
C VAL A 713 1.37 13.73 -4.71
N TRP A 714 1.37 14.39 -3.55
CA TRP A 714 1.98 15.70 -3.34
C TRP A 714 3.03 15.69 -2.22
N ALA A 715 4.01 16.58 -2.32
CA ALA A 715 4.99 16.86 -1.29
C ALA A 715 5.18 18.37 -1.14
N MET A 716 5.74 18.79 0.00
CA MET A 716 6.03 20.18 0.32
C MET A 716 7.44 20.33 0.89
N ASP A 717 8.17 21.30 0.38
CA ASP A 717 9.43 21.73 0.98
C ASP A 717 9.19 22.93 1.89
N LEU A 718 9.87 22.95 3.03
CA LEU A 718 9.91 24.07 3.96
C LEU A 718 11.36 24.57 4.07
N MET A 719 11.56 25.82 3.68
CA MET A 719 12.85 26.52 3.65
C MET A 719 12.65 28.01 3.81
N PRO A 720 13.69 28.81 4.12
CA PRO A 720 13.62 30.25 3.98
C PRO A 720 13.21 30.66 2.55
N PRO A 721 12.53 31.81 2.37
CA PRO A 721 12.05 32.24 1.06
C PRO A 721 13.16 32.26 0.00
N ILE A 722 12.87 31.73 -1.18
CA ILE A 722 13.80 31.74 -2.31
C ILE A 722 13.73 33.11 -2.98
N GLU A 723 14.63 34.03 -2.57
CA GLU A 723 14.71 35.39 -3.14
C GLU A 723 15.68 35.49 -4.31
N ALA A 724 16.55 34.50 -4.49
CA ALA A 724 17.53 34.47 -5.57
C ALA A 724 16.85 34.17 -6.91
N SER A 725 17.21 34.94 -7.95
CA SER A 725 16.78 34.66 -9.34
C SER A 725 17.28 33.30 -9.85
N HIS A 726 18.37 32.79 -9.27
CA HIS A 726 18.97 31.50 -9.59
C HIS A 726 19.19 30.68 -8.32
N TRP A 727 18.35 29.66 -8.13
CA TRP A 727 18.46 28.71 -7.04
C TRP A 727 18.92 27.33 -7.55
N SER A 728 19.71 26.61 -6.73
CA SER A 728 20.22 25.27 -7.04
C SER A 728 19.98 24.34 -5.87
N GLN A 729 19.26 23.26 -6.14
CA GLN A 729 18.98 22.25 -5.13
C GLN A 729 20.24 21.55 -4.62
N ALA A 730 21.19 21.24 -5.51
CA ALA A 730 22.47 20.62 -5.13
C ALA A 730 23.28 21.51 -4.17
N LYS A 731 23.27 22.84 -4.40
CA LYS A 731 23.86 23.80 -3.45
C LYS A 731 23.12 23.76 -2.12
N GLN A 732 21.78 23.75 -2.15
CA GLN A 732 20.97 23.76 -0.94
C GLN A 732 21.23 22.54 -0.02
N THR A 733 21.36 21.34 -0.58
CA THR A 733 21.60 20.09 0.17
C THR A 733 23.05 19.93 0.62
N THR A 734 23.97 20.64 -0.04
CA THR A 734 25.36 20.79 0.39
C THR A 734 25.45 21.78 1.55
N MET A 735 24.77 22.93 1.46
CA MET A 735 24.88 24.01 2.45
C MET A 735 24.14 23.71 3.76
N LYS A 736 23.04 22.95 3.72
CA LYS A 736 22.24 22.61 4.91
C LYS A 736 21.86 21.11 4.93
N PRO A 737 21.79 20.48 6.13
CA PRO A 737 21.17 19.16 6.27
C PRO A 737 19.73 19.15 5.77
N THR A 738 19.29 17.98 5.33
CA THR A 738 17.91 17.77 4.86
C THR A 738 17.26 16.58 5.56
N ILE A 739 16.02 16.76 5.99
CA ILE A 739 15.17 15.70 6.56
C ILE A 739 13.90 15.52 5.73
N VAL A 740 13.50 14.28 5.51
CA VAL A 740 12.26 13.91 4.85
C VAL A 740 11.34 13.22 5.84
N TYR A 741 10.11 13.72 5.99
CA TYR A 741 9.01 13.08 6.70
C TYR A 741 8.03 12.49 5.68
N SER A 742 8.06 11.17 5.48
CA SER A 742 7.26 10.47 4.48
C SER A 742 6.27 9.51 5.13
N ALA A 743 5.04 9.98 5.32
CA ALA A 743 3.98 9.25 6.04
C ALA A 743 3.12 8.36 5.12
N ARG A 744 2.27 7.54 5.76
CA ARG A 744 1.17 6.79 5.14
C ARG A 744 1.58 5.91 3.96
N GLN A 745 2.65 5.12 4.13
CA GLN A 745 2.92 3.97 3.23
C GLN A 745 1.84 2.93 3.40
N HIS A 746 1.59 2.56 4.65
CA HIS A 746 0.43 1.80 5.05
C HIS A 746 -0.70 2.79 5.34
N ALA A 747 -1.82 2.63 4.65
CA ALA A 747 -2.73 3.75 4.46
C ALA A 747 -3.82 3.87 5.55
N ASN A 748 -4.13 2.78 6.25
CA ASN A 748 -4.99 2.79 7.44
C ASN A 748 -4.24 3.27 8.71
N GLU A 749 -2.93 3.48 8.64
CA GLU A 749 -2.10 3.99 9.74
C GLU A 749 -2.05 5.52 9.77
N VAL A 750 -3.01 6.10 10.49
CA VAL A 750 -3.53 7.44 10.22
C VAL A 750 -2.88 8.57 11.02
N SER A 751 -2.24 8.28 12.14
CA SER A 751 -1.60 9.30 12.98
C SER A 751 -0.38 9.92 12.31
N SER A 752 0.31 9.13 11.45
CA SER A 752 1.48 9.54 10.68
C SER A 752 1.24 10.83 9.88
N THR A 753 0.11 10.92 9.17
CA THR A 753 -0.28 12.11 8.41
C THR A 753 -0.51 13.32 9.30
N SER A 754 -1.16 13.11 10.45
CA SER A 754 -1.50 14.17 11.39
C SER A 754 -0.25 14.81 11.99
N HIS A 755 0.69 14.00 12.50
CA HIS A 755 1.85 14.55 13.20
C HIS A 755 2.89 15.19 12.25
N VAL A 756 3.09 14.66 11.03
CA VAL A 756 3.99 15.30 10.05
C VAL A 756 3.43 16.62 9.51
N LEU A 757 2.10 16.73 9.36
CA LEU A 757 1.45 18.00 9.01
C LEU A 757 1.47 18.98 10.18
N LYS A 758 1.28 18.51 11.42
CA LYS A 758 1.42 19.36 12.63
C LYS A 758 2.85 19.88 12.78
N MET A 759 3.85 19.06 12.46
CA MET A 759 5.25 19.48 12.40
C MET A 759 5.47 20.58 11.34
N ALA A 760 4.86 20.45 10.17
CA ALA A 760 4.88 21.47 9.13
C ALA A 760 4.22 22.78 9.58
N GLU A 761 3.06 22.69 10.24
CA GLU A 761 2.37 23.83 10.83
C GLU A 761 3.26 24.55 11.86
N LEU A 762 3.91 23.83 12.78
CA LEU A 762 4.83 24.42 13.75
C LEU A 762 5.97 25.19 13.07
N LEU A 763 6.59 24.59 12.04
CA LEU A 763 7.66 25.23 11.27
C LEU A 763 7.21 26.50 10.53
N LEU A 764 5.93 26.63 10.21
CA LEU A 764 5.38 27.79 9.50
C LEU A 764 4.82 28.87 10.42
N THR A 765 4.31 28.48 11.59
CA THR A 765 3.49 29.37 12.45
C THR A 765 4.16 29.71 13.78
N ASP A 766 5.00 28.83 14.35
CA ASP A 766 5.70 29.08 15.60
C ASP A 766 7.07 29.75 15.32
N PRO A 767 7.35 30.96 15.85
CA PRO A 767 8.60 31.65 15.57
C PRO A 767 9.87 30.88 15.95
N ALA A 768 9.86 30.13 17.06
CA ALA A 768 11.02 29.36 17.51
C ALA A 768 11.29 28.18 16.58
N TYR A 769 10.25 27.51 16.08
CA TYR A 769 10.39 26.46 15.09
C TYR A 769 10.72 27.00 13.70
N ARG A 770 10.14 28.14 13.29
CA ARG A 770 10.40 28.75 11.97
C ARG A 770 11.88 29.06 11.75
N THR A 771 12.58 29.56 12.77
CA THR A 771 14.03 29.81 12.69
C THR A 771 14.87 28.55 12.48
N LYS A 772 14.34 27.35 12.73
CA LYS A 772 15.04 26.09 12.45
C LYS A 772 15.23 25.85 10.94
N LEU A 773 14.39 26.45 10.10
CA LEU A 773 14.50 26.39 8.64
C LEU A 773 15.79 27.05 8.11
N ASP A 774 16.38 27.98 8.88
CA ASP A 774 17.68 28.57 8.55
C ASP A 774 18.82 27.56 8.62
N LYS A 775 18.64 26.48 9.39
CA LYS A 775 19.64 25.44 9.62
C LYS A 775 19.35 24.12 8.91
N VAL A 776 18.09 23.80 8.64
CA VAL A 776 17.68 22.50 8.08
C VAL A 776 16.68 22.71 6.95
N ASN A 777 16.79 21.94 5.86
CA ASN A 777 15.73 21.82 4.86
C ASN A 777 14.77 20.71 5.29
N VAL A 778 13.47 20.97 5.28
CA VAL A 778 12.45 19.99 5.67
C VAL A 778 11.56 19.66 4.48
N VAL A 779 11.30 18.37 4.27
CA VAL A 779 10.40 17.87 3.23
C VAL A 779 9.28 17.09 3.87
N ILE A 780 8.03 17.48 3.59
CA ILE A 780 6.82 16.85 4.10
C ILE A 780 6.14 16.12 2.94
N HIS A 781 6.02 14.80 3.07
CA HIS A 781 5.32 13.92 2.14
C HIS A 781 4.22 13.19 2.94
N PRO A 782 3.00 13.78 3.02
CA PRO A 782 2.03 13.38 4.03
C PRO A 782 1.35 12.04 3.74
N ILE A 783 1.26 11.62 2.46
CA ILE A 783 0.56 10.40 2.07
C ILE A 783 1.31 9.75 0.90
N THR A 784 1.88 8.57 1.14
CA THR A 784 2.52 7.76 0.09
C THR A 784 1.47 6.94 -0.68
N ASN A 785 0.59 6.23 0.02
CA ASN A 785 -0.45 5.37 -0.56
C ASN A 785 -1.80 6.09 -0.63
N ALA A 786 -1.98 6.94 -1.64
CA ALA A 786 -3.20 7.73 -1.78
C ALA A 786 -4.46 6.90 -2.08
N ASP A 787 -4.32 5.74 -2.72
CA ASP A 787 -5.45 4.85 -3.03
C ASP A 787 -5.98 4.14 -1.80
N GLY A 788 -5.12 3.46 -1.05
CA GLY A 788 -5.47 2.83 0.21
C GLY A 788 -5.99 3.86 1.22
N ALA A 789 -5.39 5.06 1.24
CA ALA A 789 -5.76 6.14 2.15
C ALA A 789 -7.19 6.62 1.95
N GLN A 790 -7.62 6.72 0.69
CA GLN A 790 -9.00 7.04 0.36
C GLN A 790 -9.93 5.87 0.68
N LEU A 791 -9.55 4.64 0.35
CA LEU A 791 -10.36 3.45 0.62
C LEU A 791 -10.62 3.26 2.11
N ALA A 792 -9.58 3.33 2.95
CA ALA A 792 -9.72 3.31 4.40
C ALA A 792 -10.64 4.43 4.90
N TYR A 793 -10.50 5.65 4.34
CA TYR A 793 -11.37 6.78 4.68
C TYR A 793 -12.84 6.57 4.28
N ASP A 794 -13.10 5.85 3.19
CA ASP A 794 -14.48 5.56 2.76
C ASP A 794 -15.10 4.44 3.60
N LEU A 795 -14.34 3.38 3.92
CA LEU A 795 -14.82 2.29 4.77
C LEU A 795 -15.05 2.75 6.22
N GLN A 796 -14.23 3.65 6.75
CA GLN A 796 -14.41 4.17 8.10
C GLN A 796 -15.66 5.05 8.28
N LYS A 797 -16.29 5.51 7.18
CA LYS A 797 -17.59 6.19 7.25
C LYS A 797 -18.71 5.22 7.59
N ILE A 798 -18.48 3.93 7.35
CA ILE A 798 -19.38 2.83 7.65
C ILE A 798 -19.00 2.28 9.03
N ASN A 799 -17.76 1.83 9.20
CA ASN A 799 -17.25 1.26 10.45
C ASN A 799 -16.08 2.08 10.99
N PRO A 800 -16.34 3.13 11.79
CA PRO A 800 -15.30 4.06 12.25
C PRO A 800 -14.32 3.47 13.26
N THR A 801 -14.60 2.28 13.78
CA THR A 801 -13.84 1.58 14.82
C THR A 801 -13.11 0.35 14.31
N TYR A 802 -13.15 0.06 13.01
CA TYR A 802 -12.44 -1.09 12.44
C TYR A 802 -11.00 -0.71 12.04
N MET A 803 -10.09 -1.67 12.04
CA MET A 803 -8.69 -1.56 11.57
C MET A 803 -8.61 -1.22 10.07
N LEU A 804 -9.55 -1.76 9.27
CA LEU A 804 -9.73 -1.49 7.84
C LEU A 804 -8.49 -1.84 6.99
N HIS A 805 -7.90 -3.02 7.18
CA HIS A 805 -6.71 -3.44 6.43
C HIS A 805 -6.94 -3.59 4.92
N ALA A 806 -8.17 -3.56 4.41
CA ALA A 806 -8.40 -3.37 2.97
C ALA A 806 -7.75 -2.09 2.41
N GLY A 807 -7.53 -1.07 3.26
CA GLY A 807 -6.77 0.14 2.93
C GLY A 807 -5.29 0.12 3.34
N TYR A 808 -4.77 -0.97 3.92
CA TYR A 808 -3.39 -1.07 4.42
C TYR A 808 -2.35 -1.08 3.29
N LEU A 809 -2.49 -2.00 2.33
CA LEU A 809 -1.57 -2.15 1.20
C LEU A 809 -1.96 -1.24 0.02
N GLY A 810 -1.16 -1.23 -1.04
CA GLY A 810 -1.55 -0.61 -2.31
C GLY A 810 -2.78 -1.28 -2.90
N ALA A 811 -3.38 -0.64 -3.93
CA ALA A 811 -4.68 -1.03 -4.48
C ALA A 811 -4.79 -2.52 -4.91
N LEU A 812 -3.68 -3.21 -5.18
CA LEU A 812 -3.61 -4.60 -5.60
C LEU A 812 -3.08 -5.54 -4.50
N GLY A 813 -3.14 -5.17 -3.21
CA GLY A 813 -2.80 -6.09 -2.11
C GLY A 813 -1.30 -6.38 -1.91
N VAL A 814 -0.45 -5.43 -2.30
CA VAL A 814 1.02 -5.46 -2.11
C VAL A 814 1.47 -4.11 -1.56
N ASP A 815 2.53 -4.09 -0.76
CA ASP A 815 3.10 -2.85 -0.23
C ASP A 815 3.49 -1.89 -1.36
N VAL A 816 3.11 -0.61 -1.25
CA VAL A 816 3.39 0.42 -2.26
C VAL A 816 4.87 0.75 -2.43
N THR A 817 5.74 0.26 -1.54
CA THR A 817 7.20 0.39 -1.65
C THR A 817 7.87 -0.85 -2.26
N ASN A 818 7.10 -1.92 -2.51
CA ASN A 818 7.63 -3.07 -3.23
C ASN A 818 8.13 -2.63 -4.62
N GLN A 819 9.26 -3.18 -5.08
CA GLN A 819 9.92 -2.76 -6.32
C GLN A 819 10.38 -1.28 -6.35
N GLN A 820 10.54 -0.59 -5.21
CA GLN A 820 10.95 0.82 -5.19
C GLN A 820 12.24 1.13 -5.97
N TRP A 821 13.15 0.16 -6.10
CA TRP A 821 14.41 0.34 -6.83
C TRP A 821 14.35 -0.09 -8.30
N ASP A 822 13.22 -0.66 -8.74
CA ASP A 822 13.03 -1.09 -10.12
C ASP A 822 12.72 0.13 -10.99
N ALA A 823 13.12 0.08 -12.26
CA ALA A 823 12.87 1.17 -13.20
C ALA A 823 11.38 1.27 -13.60
N ASP A 824 10.67 0.15 -13.58
CA ASP A 824 9.27 0.02 -14.01
C ASP A 824 8.47 -0.83 -13.00
N PRO A 825 8.25 -0.32 -11.77
CA PRO A 825 7.42 -1.01 -10.78
C PRO A 825 5.96 -1.08 -11.24
N ILE A 826 5.21 -2.08 -10.74
CA ILE A 826 3.76 -2.18 -11.01
C ILE A 826 3.01 -0.98 -10.41
N TYR A 827 3.38 -0.58 -9.19
CA TYR A 827 2.85 0.62 -8.57
C TYR A 827 3.68 1.85 -8.96
N PRO A 828 3.06 2.89 -9.54
CA PRO A 828 3.72 4.18 -9.73
C PRO A 828 4.24 4.79 -8.41
N GLU A 829 3.59 4.50 -7.29
CA GLU A 829 3.95 4.95 -5.94
C GLU A 829 5.34 4.46 -5.50
N SER A 830 5.76 3.27 -5.94
CA SER A 830 7.05 2.68 -5.56
C SER A 830 8.23 3.59 -5.89
N GLY A 831 8.13 4.36 -6.98
CA GLY A 831 9.18 5.29 -7.42
C GLY A 831 9.20 6.62 -6.66
N ILE A 832 8.18 6.95 -5.87
CA ILE A 832 8.02 8.28 -5.24
C ILE A 832 9.12 8.56 -4.23
N ARG A 833 9.38 7.65 -3.29
CA ARG A 833 10.40 7.86 -2.25
C ARG A 833 11.82 7.93 -2.83
N PRO A 834 12.25 7.04 -3.73
CA PRO A 834 13.50 7.21 -4.46
C PRO A 834 13.58 8.52 -5.26
N LYS A 835 12.47 9.00 -5.84
CA LYS A 835 12.43 10.30 -6.51
C LYS A 835 12.67 11.45 -5.53
N ILE A 836 11.98 11.47 -4.38
CA ILE A 836 12.22 12.45 -3.30
C ILE A 836 13.66 12.36 -2.81
N TRP A 837 14.17 11.15 -2.59
CA TRP A 837 15.54 10.91 -2.14
C TRP A 837 16.58 11.44 -3.15
N ARG A 838 16.44 11.13 -4.46
CA ARG A 838 17.35 11.64 -5.51
C ARG A 838 17.29 13.16 -5.63
N THR A 839 16.12 13.73 -5.39
CA THR A 839 15.87 15.18 -5.42
C THR A 839 16.57 15.88 -4.25
N TRP A 840 16.47 15.32 -3.03
CA TRP A 840 16.87 16.01 -1.80
C TRP A 840 18.15 15.50 -1.14
N LEU A 841 18.65 14.32 -1.53
CA LEU A 841 19.82 13.66 -0.94
C LEU A 841 19.84 13.81 0.60
N PRO A 842 18.80 13.32 1.31
CA PRO A 842 18.58 13.67 2.70
C PRO A 842 19.57 13.00 3.66
N ASP A 843 19.91 13.73 4.71
CA ASP A 843 20.67 13.24 5.86
C ASP A 843 19.85 12.22 6.65
N ILE A 844 18.55 12.50 6.80
CA ILE A 844 17.61 11.63 7.51
C ILE A 844 16.34 11.42 6.68
N PHE A 845 15.90 10.17 6.55
CA PHE A 845 14.65 9.81 5.87
C PHE A 845 13.72 9.07 6.84
N LEU A 846 12.55 9.64 7.12
CA LEU A 846 11.62 9.11 8.11
C LEU A 846 10.37 8.54 7.46
N ASN A 847 9.94 7.39 7.98
CA ASN A 847 8.77 6.64 7.55
C ASN A 847 7.92 6.26 8.77
N PRO A 848 7.21 7.21 9.40
CA PRO A 848 6.36 6.92 10.54
C PRO A 848 5.16 6.07 10.12
N HIS A 849 4.83 5.08 10.95
CA HIS A 849 3.78 4.08 10.78
C HIS A 849 2.91 3.98 12.03
N GLY A 850 1.90 3.12 11.94
CA GLY A 850 0.93 2.76 12.95
C GLY A 850 0.59 1.28 12.88
N TYR A 851 -0.25 0.79 13.78
CA TYR A 851 -0.66 -0.61 13.81
C TYR A 851 -2.01 -0.75 14.55
N PRO A 852 -2.60 -1.96 14.59
CA PRO A 852 -3.88 -2.21 15.23
C PRO A 852 -4.00 -1.58 16.62
N THR A 853 -5.12 -0.90 16.84
CA THR A 853 -5.41 -0.21 18.12
C THR A 853 -5.99 -1.15 19.18
N HIS A 854 -6.41 -2.33 18.75
CA HIS A 854 -7.06 -3.37 19.54
C HIS A 854 -6.70 -4.74 18.97
N GLU A 855 -7.28 -5.80 19.52
CA GLU A 855 -7.04 -7.19 19.09
C GLU A 855 -7.23 -7.40 17.56
N TRP A 856 -6.20 -7.90 16.88
CA TRP A 856 -6.26 -8.29 15.46
C TRP A 856 -6.45 -9.79 15.30
N VAL A 857 -7.59 -10.22 14.74
CA VAL A 857 -7.93 -11.63 14.60
C VAL A 857 -8.48 -11.96 13.22
N GLN A 858 -8.08 -13.13 12.71
CA GLN A 858 -8.71 -13.80 11.57
C GLN A 858 -9.39 -15.10 12.07
N LEU A 859 -10.74 -15.13 12.04
CA LEU A 859 -11.57 -16.16 12.68
C LEU A 859 -11.36 -17.57 12.09
N PHE A 860 -11.33 -17.67 10.77
CA PHE A 860 -11.13 -18.90 9.99
C PHE A 860 -9.64 -19.25 9.79
N SER A 861 -8.73 -18.45 10.33
CA SER A 861 -7.27 -18.62 10.24
C SER A 861 -6.68 -19.03 11.59
N GLU A 862 -7.32 -19.97 12.29
CA GLU A 862 -6.93 -20.44 13.63
C GLU A 862 -6.91 -19.35 14.72
N TYR A 863 -7.75 -18.32 14.56
CA TYR A 863 -7.80 -17.17 15.49
C TYR A 863 -6.40 -16.50 15.60
N ALA A 864 -5.68 -16.41 14.48
CA ALA A 864 -4.35 -15.81 14.42
C ALA A 864 -4.40 -14.44 13.72
N ALA A 865 -3.48 -13.55 14.08
CA ALA A 865 -3.28 -12.29 13.39
C ALA A 865 -2.39 -12.48 12.14
N TRP A 866 -2.60 -11.63 11.14
CA TRP A 866 -1.72 -11.44 9.97
C TRP A 866 -1.27 -12.70 9.22
N VAL A 867 -2.19 -13.64 9.02
CA VAL A 867 -1.95 -14.87 8.25
C VAL A 867 -1.89 -14.54 6.76
N ARG A 868 -0.67 -14.53 6.22
CA ARG A 868 -0.40 -14.36 4.78
C ARG A 868 0.31 -15.53 4.11
N THR A 869 0.83 -16.46 4.91
CA THR A 869 1.48 -17.69 4.46
C THR A 869 1.18 -18.82 5.45
N ARG A 870 1.55 -20.07 5.12
CA ARG A 870 1.44 -21.21 6.03
C ARG A 870 2.28 -21.05 7.31
N ALA A 871 3.36 -20.26 7.26
CA ALA A 871 4.19 -19.95 8.43
C ALA A 871 3.77 -18.57 8.98
N VAL A 872 3.36 -18.54 10.25
CA VAL A 872 2.93 -17.30 10.91
C VAL A 872 4.06 -16.84 11.83
N GLU A 873 5.05 -16.14 11.27
CA GLU A 873 6.25 -15.67 11.99
C GLU A 873 6.05 -14.30 12.67
N THR A 874 4.92 -13.64 12.44
CA THR A 874 4.69 -12.21 12.77
C THR A 874 3.49 -11.99 13.69
N ARG A 875 3.36 -12.87 14.70
CA ARG A 875 2.24 -12.89 15.66
C ARG A 875 2.26 -11.75 16.66
N ASP A 876 3.38 -11.04 16.74
CA ASP A 876 3.65 -9.99 17.71
C ASP A 876 2.82 -8.71 17.48
N TYR A 877 2.16 -8.57 16.33
CA TYR A 877 1.23 -7.47 16.02
C TYR A 877 -0.23 -7.74 16.44
N TRP A 878 -0.51 -8.87 17.11
CA TRP A 878 -1.88 -9.27 17.51
C TRP A 878 -2.59 -8.28 18.45
N THR A 879 -1.85 -7.50 19.28
CA THR A 879 -2.46 -6.53 20.19
C THR A 879 -1.56 -5.32 20.47
N MET A 880 -2.10 -4.33 21.19
CA MET A 880 -1.42 -3.07 21.49
C MET A 880 -0.15 -3.22 22.35
N ARG A 881 0.91 -2.54 21.93
CA ARG A 881 2.23 -2.42 22.57
C ARG A 881 2.58 -0.97 22.93
N GLY A 882 1.62 -0.05 22.88
CA GLY A 882 1.86 1.38 23.05
C GLY A 882 2.55 2.00 21.82
N TRP A 883 3.13 3.18 21.98
CA TRP A 883 3.97 3.82 20.96
C TRP A 883 5.41 3.32 21.07
N TRP A 884 5.99 2.86 19.95
CA TRP A 884 7.28 2.17 19.97
C TRP A 884 8.03 2.26 18.63
N MET A 885 9.27 1.75 18.56
CA MET A 885 10.05 1.71 17.33
C MET A 885 10.31 0.26 16.86
N PRO A 886 9.84 -0.14 15.66
CA PRO A 886 9.97 -1.49 15.09
C PRO A 886 11.39 -1.85 14.71
N GLY A 887 12.24 -0.84 14.59
CA GLY A 887 13.65 -1.02 14.32
C GLY A 887 14.44 0.21 14.73
N PHE A 888 15.61 -0.02 15.32
CA PHE A 888 16.71 0.93 15.29
C PHE A 888 17.95 0.26 14.71
N ALA A 889 18.11 0.38 13.39
CA ALA A 889 19.34 0.00 12.69
C ALA A 889 20.38 1.12 12.78
N TRP A 890 21.64 0.74 12.87
CA TRP A 890 22.78 1.65 12.79
C TRP A 890 23.80 1.11 11.79
N LEU A 891 24.62 2.00 11.24
CA LEU A 891 25.69 1.63 10.33
C LEU A 891 26.95 1.38 11.15
N ASP A 892 27.52 0.20 11.03
CA ASP A 892 28.78 -0.17 11.67
C ASP A 892 29.70 -0.68 10.58
N ASP A 893 30.43 0.22 9.90
CA ASP A 893 31.29 -0.06 8.75
C ASP A 893 32.57 0.78 8.86
N PRO A 894 33.78 0.22 8.73
CA PRO A 894 35.02 0.97 8.96
C PRO A 894 35.23 2.11 7.97
N ARG A 895 34.56 2.07 6.81
CA ARG A 895 34.54 3.17 5.83
C ARG A 895 33.77 4.40 6.34
N TYR A 896 32.93 4.21 7.35
CA TYR A 896 32.00 5.19 7.91
C TYR A 896 32.12 5.25 9.44
N PRO A 897 33.32 5.53 9.99
CA PRO A 897 33.62 5.30 11.40
C PRO A 897 32.85 6.20 12.38
N ARG A 898 32.21 7.27 11.89
CA ARG A 898 31.47 8.25 12.71
C ARG A 898 29.98 7.95 12.81
N HIS A 899 29.41 7.15 11.90
CA HIS A 899 27.96 6.95 11.80
C HIS A 899 27.37 6.33 13.06
N LYS A 900 27.99 5.25 13.56
CA LYS A 900 27.52 4.54 14.76
C LYS A 900 27.34 5.45 15.96
N ASP A 901 28.37 6.24 16.30
CA ASP A 901 28.34 7.10 17.49
C ASP A 901 27.26 8.19 17.36
N GLU A 902 27.12 8.77 16.17
CA GLU A 902 26.12 9.79 15.88
C GLU A 902 24.68 9.23 15.89
N GLN A 903 24.48 8.02 15.39
CA GLN A 903 23.19 7.33 15.45
C GLN A 903 22.82 6.96 16.90
N MET A 904 23.78 6.58 17.75
CA MET A 904 23.50 6.30 19.16
C MET A 904 23.15 7.58 19.96
N LYS A 905 23.74 8.73 19.59
CA LYS A 905 23.32 10.03 20.12
C LYS A 905 21.88 10.36 19.72
N LEU A 906 21.54 10.16 18.44
CA LEU A 906 20.18 10.34 17.94
C LEU A 906 19.17 9.45 18.69
N LEU A 907 19.50 8.17 18.90
CA LEU A 907 18.68 7.25 19.70
C LEU A 907 18.44 7.78 21.12
N THR A 908 19.48 8.31 21.76
CA THR A 908 19.37 8.90 23.10
C THR A 908 18.38 10.07 23.10
N MET A 909 18.53 11.01 22.17
CA MET A 909 17.62 12.16 22.02
C MET A 909 16.17 11.71 21.76
N ILE A 910 15.96 10.72 20.89
CA ILE A 910 14.63 10.16 20.64
C ILE A 910 13.99 9.64 21.94
N THR A 911 14.75 8.87 22.73
CA THR A 911 14.22 8.33 24.00
C THR A 911 13.94 9.41 25.04
N GLU A 912 14.71 10.50 25.08
CA GLU A 912 14.46 11.64 25.97
C GLU A 912 13.16 12.37 25.62
N TYR A 913 12.93 12.65 24.34
CA TYR A 913 11.70 13.28 23.86
C TYR A 913 10.47 12.39 24.08
N ALA A 914 10.59 11.08 23.83
CA ALA A 914 9.51 10.13 24.09
C ALA A 914 9.09 10.13 25.57
N LYS A 915 10.04 10.26 26.49
CA LYS A 915 9.79 10.32 27.94
C LYS A 915 9.27 11.69 28.41
N ALA A 916 9.45 12.75 27.63
CA ALA A 916 8.99 14.10 27.97
C ALA A 916 7.47 14.30 27.74
N ALA A 917 6.76 13.31 27.17
CA ALA A 917 5.31 13.33 26.97
C ALA A 917 4.59 12.39 27.98
N PRO A 918 4.05 12.91 29.11
CA PRO A 918 3.49 12.07 30.18
C PRO A 918 2.37 11.12 29.72
N GLY A 919 1.51 11.57 28.79
CA GLY A 919 0.44 10.73 28.24
C GLY A 919 0.98 9.50 27.49
N THR A 920 2.07 9.68 26.73
CA THR A 920 2.73 8.60 25.98
C THR A 920 3.39 7.60 26.92
N VAL A 921 4.05 8.06 27.99
CA VAL A 921 4.65 7.18 28.99
C VAL A 921 3.58 6.33 29.66
N ALA A 922 2.48 6.94 30.11
CA ALA A 922 1.37 6.21 30.74
C ALA A 922 0.70 5.22 29.77
N LEU A 923 0.61 5.54 28.47
CA LEU A 923 0.15 4.62 27.41
C LEU A 923 1.06 3.41 27.30
N ASN A 924 2.35 3.67 27.20
CA ASN A 924 3.35 2.65 27.01
C ASN A 924 3.41 1.69 28.19
N GLU A 925 3.45 2.20 29.43
CA GLU A 925 3.49 1.36 30.63
C GLU A 925 2.32 0.38 30.71
N ARG A 926 1.07 0.86 30.56
CA ARG A 926 -0.10 -0.02 30.60
C ARG A 926 -0.15 -1.00 29.43
N ALA A 927 0.27 -0.58 28.23
CA ALA A 927 0.33 -1.44 27.07
C ALA A 927 1.38 -2.55 27.21
N TYR A 928 2.58 -2.22 27.69
CA TYR A 928 3.65 -3.20 27.92
C TYR A 928 3.22 -4.23 28.97
N ASP A 929 2.61 -3.77 30.07
CA ASP A 929 2.12 -4.66 31.12
C ASP A 929 1.05 -5.62 30.58
N ARG A 930 0.09 -5.11 29.79
CA ARG A 930 -0.96 -5.95 29.19
C ARG A 930 -0.39 -6.94 28.18
N TYR A 931 0.42 -6.44 27.25
CA TYR A 931 1.08 -7.27 26.24
C TYR A 931 1.88 -8.39 26.89
N LYS A 932 2.61 -8.10 27.97
CA LYS A 932 3.36 -9.10 28.73
C LYS A 932 2.47 -10.22 29.29
N ARG A 933 1.33 -9.88 29.92
CA ARG A 933 0.40 -10.84 30.53
C ARG A 933 -0.26 -11.80 29.54
N TYR A 934 -0.47 -11.37 28.29
CA TYR A 934 -1.14 -12.20 27.28
C TYR A 934 -0.20 -12.88 26.28
N SER A 935 1.08 -12.47 26.25
CA SER A 935 1.98 -12.89 25.18
C SER A 935 3.37 -13.29 25.67
N PHE A 936 4.22 -12.32 25.99
CA PHE A 936 5.64 -12.52 26.31
C PHE A 936 5.87 -13.50 27.47
N ASP A 937 5.04 -13.50 28.51
CA ASP A 937 5.22 -14.39 29.68
C ASP A 937 4.98 -15.88 29.34
N PHE A 938 4.29 -16.18 28.23
CA PHE A 938 3.90 -17.55 27.85
C PHE A 938 4.51 -18.02 26.52
N ASP A 939 4.91 -17.11 25.65
CA ASP A 939 5.50 -17.43 24.34
C ASP A 939 6.57 -16.40 23.93
N GLN A 940 7.72 -16.48 24.58
CA GLN A 940 8.89 -15.65 24.25
C GLN A 940 9.48 -15.97 22.87
N LYS A 941 9.03 -17.03 22.18
CA LYS A 941 9.51 -17.33 20.83
C LYS A 941 8.88 -16.36 19.83
N ASN A 942 7.56 -16.21 19.90
CA ASN A 942 6.78 -15.41 18.95
C ASN A 942 6.58 -13.95 19.41
N PHE A 943 6.66 -13.66 20.70
CA PHE A 943 6.44 -12.31 21.24
C PHE A 943 7.70 -11.77 21.92
N LYS A 944 8.04 -10.50 21.63
CA LYS A 944 9.26 -9.83 22.11
C LYS A 944 8.94 -8.52 22.83
N LEU A 945 9.84 -8.13 23.73
CA LEU A 945 9.89 -6.81 24.37
C LEU A 945 11.37 -6.44 24.52
N ASP A 946 11.80 -5.36 23.84
CA ASP A 946 13.19 -4.86 23.86
C ASP A 946 13.19 -3.39 24.26
N PHE A 947 13.83 -3.07 25.38
CA PHE A 947 13.77 -1.73 25.96
C PHE A 947 15.12 -1.03 25.80
N THR A 948 15.09 0.17 25.24
CA THR A 948 16.22 1.10 25.27
C THR A 948 15.82 2.34 26.08
N ASN A 949 16.55 2.62 27.16
CA ASN A 949 16.31 3.78 28.05
C ASN A 949 14.86 3.89 28.58
N GLY A 950 14.17 2.76 28.76
CA GLY A 950 12.77 2.68 29.23
C GLY A 950 11.70 2.80 28.13
N VAL A 951 12.09 2.81 26.85
CA VAL A 951 11.18 2.88 25.70
C VAL A 951 11.32 1.59 24.88
N LEU A 952 10.20 1.04 24.40
CA LEU A 952 10.20 -0.15 23.53
C LEU A 952 10.79 0.22 22.16
N ILE A 953 11.97 -0.30 21.88
CA ILE A 953 12.74 -0.05 20.66
C ILE A 953 13.43 -1.36 20.29
N TYR A 954 12.99 -2.02 19.21
CA TYR A 954 13.69 -3.21 18.70
C TYR A 954 15.00 -2.78 18.04
N LYS A 955 16.08 -2.83 18.81
CA LYS A 955 17.40 -2.47 18.32
C LYS A 955 17.98 -3.64 17.53
N SER A 956 18.61 -3.36 16.38
CA SER A 956 19.28 -4.43 15.62
C SER A 956 20.33 -5.15 16.49
N ILE A 957 20.51 -6.45 16.30
CA ILE A 957 21.51 -7.21 17.08
C ILE A 957 22.95 -6.81 16.66
N LYS A 958 23.13 -6.45 15.38
CA LYS A 958 24.41 -6.01 14.81
C LYS A 958 24.16 -4.82 13.89
N GLY A 959 25.17 -3.97 13.73
CA GLY A 959 25.12 -2.85 12.79
C GLY A 959 25.16 -3.33 11.33
N ALA A 960 24.48 -2.58 10.47
CA ALA A 960 24.48 -2.78 9.03
C ALA A 960 25.83 -2.40 8.42
N ARG A 961 26.16 -3.03 7.29
CA ARG A 961 27.29 -2.66 6.42
C ARG A 961 26.74 -1.95 5.18
N ALA A 962 27.55 -1.09 4.56
CA ALA A 962 27.14 -0.45 3.32
C ALA A 962 26.97 -1.49 2.21
N ASN A 963 25.79 -1.50 1.60
CA ASN A 963 25.37 -2.49 0.62
C ASN A 963 24.52 -1.82 -0.48
N PRO A 964 25.01 -1.70 -1.73
CA PRO A 964 24.26 -1.04 -2.81
C PRO A 964 22.99 -1.77 -3.23
N GLN A 965 22.79 -3.01 -2.79
CA GLN A 965 21.56 -3.79 -2.98
C GLN A 965 20.58 -3.68 -1.80
N ALA A 966 20.91 -2.93 -0.74
CA ALA A 966 19.98 -2.72 0.37
C ALA A 966 18.70 -2.01 -0.07
N THR A 967 17.59 -2.33 0.62
CA THR A 967 16.29 -1.71 0.39
C THR A 967 16.17 -0.36 1.09
N ASP A 968 16.73 -0.22 2.30
CA ASP A 968 16.77 1.02 3.07
C ASP A 968 17.78 2.03 2.50
N PHE A 969 17.63 3.31 2.84
CA PHE A 969 18.44 4.38 2.25
C PHE A 969 19.82 4.49 2.89
N MET A 970 19.95 4.25 4.20
CA MET A 970 21.16 4.35 4.99
C MET A 970 22.19 3.30 4.57
N ALA A 971 21.83 2.01 4.55
CA ALA A 971 22.76 0.96 4.15
C ALA A 971 23.08 1.03 2.65
N ARG A 972 22.12 1.46 1.81
CA ARG A 972 22.33 1.61 0.36
C ARG A 972 23.20 2.81 0.01
N ASN A 973 22.98 3.95 0.65
CA ASN A 973 23.63 5.23 0.34
C ASN A 973 24.19 5.95 1.59
N PRO A 974 25.11 5.34 2.34
CA PRO A 974 25.57 5.89 3.62
C PRO A 974 26.42 7.17 3.53
N ASN A 975 26.92 7.49 2.33
CA ASN A 975 27.56 8.79 2.04
C ASN A 975 26.57 9.96 2.11
N VAL A 976 25.27 9.67 1.95
CA VAL A 976 24.20 10.66 1.87
C VAL A 976 23.33 10.54 3.12
N THR A 977 22.73 9.38 3.33
CA THR A 977 21.74 9.17 4.41
C THR A 977 22.42 8.59 5.63
N ILE A 978 22.44 9.38 6.70
CA ILE A 978 23.03 9.02 7.99
C ILE A 978 22.12 8.02 8.68
N TRP A 979 20.81 8.21 8.61
CA TRP A 979 19.84 7.33 9.24
C TRP A 979 18.51 7.38 8.51
N ASP A 980 17.84 6.23 8.43
CA ASP A 980 16.42 6.16 8.12
C ASP A 980 15.73 5.30 9.18
N GLY A 981 14.47 5.62 9.46
CA GLY A 981 13.76 4.98 10.56
C GLY A 981 12.26 5.17 10.52
N SER A 982 11.60 4.35 11.33
CA SER A 982 10.15 4.27 11.47
C SER A 982 9.74 4.22 12.95
N THR A 983 8.45 4.42 13.17
CA THR A 983 7.76 4.36 14.47
C THR A 983 6.46 3.61 14.30
N GLU A 984 5.90 3.12 15.39
CA GLU A 984 4.64 2.38 15.41
C GLU A 984 3.75 2.95 16.53
N ALA A 985 2.51 3.25 16.18
CA ALA A 985 1.50 3.80 17.08
C ALA A 985 0.18 3.03 16.95
N PRO A 986 -0.54 2.72 18.05
CA PRO A 986 -1.82 2.01 17.96
C PRO A 986 -2.88 3.00 17.44
N ASP A 987 -3.01 3.11 16.12
CA ASP A 987 -3.66 4.28 15.50
C ASP A 987 -4.71 3.97 14.44
N GLU A 988 -4.86 2.73 13.99
CA GLU A 988 -5.74 2.38 12.87
C GLU A 988 -7.22 2.75 13.10
N THR A 989 -7.66 2.82 14.36
CA THR A 989 -9.03 3.26 14.74
C THR A 989 -9.04 4.63 15.41
N ALA A 990 -7.89 5.31 15.46
CA ALA A 990 -7.69 6.46 16.31
C ALA A 990 -8.57 7.65 15.92
N ARG A 991 -9.31 8.14 16.92
CA ARG A 991 -10.14 9.34 16.82
C ARG A 991 -10.12 10.10 18.13
N GLY A 992 -10.42 11.39 18.03
CA GLY A 992 -10.47 12.32 19.14
C GLY A 992 -9.26 12.26 20.06
N ASP A 993 -9.50 12.08 21.35
CA ASP A 993 -8.41 12.15 22.34
C ASP A 993 -7.38 11.03 22.17
N TRP A 994 -7.80 9.87 21.63
CA TRP A 994 -6.87 8.80 21.28
C TRP A 994 -5.97 9.21 20.12
N MET A 995 -6.52 9.79 19.05
CA MET A 995 -5.73 10.33 17.92
C MET A 995 -4.71 11.38 18.40
N LYS A 996 -5.14 12.32 19.25
CA LYS A 996 -4.23 13.33 19.82
C LYS A 996 -3.10 12.70 20.64
N LEU A 997 -3.41 11.67 21.44
CA LEU A 997 -2.43 10.97 22.26
C LEU A 997 -1.34 10.31 21.40
N VAL A 998 -1.74 9.52 20.40
CA VAL A 998 -0.80 8.77 19.55
C VAL A 998 -0.08 9.66 18.54
N ALA A 999 -0.76 10.65 17.95
CA ALA A 999 -0.13 11.62 17.05
C ALA A 999 0.85 12.54 17.81
N ASN A 1000 0.58 12.89 19.07
CA ASN A 1000 1.54 13.64 19.88
C ASN A 1000 2.83 12.85 20.15
N ALA A 1001 2.74 11.53 20.33
CA ALA A 1001 3.93 10.68 20.47
C ALA A 1001 4.80 10.73 19.20
N GLY A 1002 4.19 10.57 18.01
CA GLY A 1002 4.87 10.75 16.73
C GLY A 1002 5.45 12.15 16.54
N LEU A 1003 4.75 13.20 16.99
CA LEU A 1003 5.25 14.57 16.94
C LEU A 1003 6.49 14.78 17.82
N GLN A 1004 6.60 14.13 18.98
CA GLN A 1004 7.82 14.21 19.79
C GLN A 1004 9.01 13.53 19.09
N TRP A 1005 8.77 12.43 18.40
CA TRP A 1005 9.79 11.77 17.58
C TRP A 1005 10.26 12.68 16.44
N ASP A 1006 9.32 13.32 15.72
CA ASP A 1006 9.66 14.28 14.67
C ASP A 1006 10.52 15.43 15.20
N LYS A 1007 10.16 15.96 16.36
CA LYS A 1007 10.87 17.06 17.04
C LYS A 1007 12.29 16.67 17.46
N ALA A 1008 12.46 15.49 18.05
CA ALA A 1008 13.76 14.99 18.50
C ALA A 1008 14.77 14.94 17.34
N ILE A 1009 14.32 14.43 16.19
CA ILE A 1009 15.16 14.21 15.03
C ILE A 1009 15.47 15.53 14.31
N LEU A 1010 14.49 16.45 14.20
CA LEU A 1010 14.78 17.81 13.73
C LEU A 1010 15.83 18.47 14.63
N GLU A 1011 15.66 18.36 15.95
CA GLU A 1011 16.55 18.99 16.92
C GLU A 1011 17.98 18.46 16.82
N TYR A 1012 18.16 17.14 16.61
CA TYR A 1012 19.46 16.56 16.32
C TYR A 1012 20.16 17.24 15.13
N LEU A 1013 19.43 17.45 14.02
CA LEU A 1013 20.00 18.11 12.84
C LEU A 1013 20.27 19.61 13.08
N VAL A 1014 19.41 20.30 13.84
CA VAL A 1014 19.55 21.72 14.19
C VAL A 1014 20.77 21.98 15.09
N GLN A 1015 21.05 21.06 16.02
CA GLN A 1015 22.19 21.15 16.95
C GLN A 1015 23.51 20.65 16.32
N GLY A 1016 23.42 19.86 15.24
CA GLY A 1016 24.58 19.32 14.54
C GLY A 1016 25.53 20.38 13.97
N ARG A 1017 26.84 20.12 14.04
CA ARG A 1017 27.87 20.97 13.42
C ARG A 1017 28.05 20.63 11.93
N HIS A 1018 27.33 21.36 11.09
CA HIS A 1018 27.25 21.18 9.62
C HIS A 1018 28.18 22.13 8.85
N GLU A 1019 29.50 22.00 9.03
CA GLU A 1019 30.46 22.86 8.33
C GLU A 1019 30.72 22.41 6.88
N VAL A 1020 30.62 23.35 5.93
CA VAL A 1020 30.98 23.11 4.52
C VAL A 1020 32.48 23.30 4.34
N GLU A 1021 33.15 22.24 3.91
CA GLU A 1021 34.55 22.24 3.53
C GLU A 1021 34.72 22.73 2.09
N ARG A 1022 35.76 23.51 1.85
CA ARG A 1022 36.11 24.04 0.53
C ARG A 1022 37.48 23.53 0.14
N LYS A 1023 37.59 22.95 -1.05
CA LYS A 1023 38.85 22.51 -1.64
C LYS A 1023 39.11 23.28 -2.93
N VAL A 1024 40.30 23.84 -3.08
CA VAL A 1024 40.76 24.51 -4.30
C VAL A 1024 41.97 23.77 -4.82
N GLU A 1025 41.90 23.28 -6.06
CA GLU A 1025 43.00 22.57 -6.71
C GLU A 1025 43.34 23.25 -8.04
N PRO A 1026 44.61 23.58 -8.31
CA PRO A 1026 45.01 24.09 -9.61
C PRO A 1026 44.86 22.98 -10.67
N PHE A 1027 44.31 23.33 -11.83
CA PHE A 1027 44.22 22.45 -13.00
C PHE A 1027 44.41 23.31 -14.25
N TRP A 1028 45.37 22.95 -15.11
CA TRP A 1028 45.73 23.58 -16.39
C TRP A 1028 45.09 24.97 -16.67
N ASN A 1029 45.81 26.04 -16.37
CA ASN A 1029 45.38 27.45 -16.54
C ASN A 1029 44.08 27.83 -15.81
N GLY A 1030 43.65 27.07 -14.79
CA GLY A 1030 42.46 27.32 -13.99
C GLY A 1030 42.51 26.68 -12.60
N VAL A 1031 41.38 26.76 -11.89
CA VAL A 1031 41.19 26.18 -10.56
C VAL A 1031 39.90 25.37 -10.51
N THR A 1032 39.96 24.20 -9.88
CA THR A 1032 38.78 23.41 -9.49
C THR A 1032 38.40 23.81 -8.08
N LEU A 1033 37.17 24.29 -7.89
CA LEU A 1033 36.57 24.56 -6.58
C LEU A 1033 35.54 23.47 -6.26
N SER A 1034 35.76 22.77 -5.15
CA SER A 1034 34.83 21.75 -4.64
C SER A 1034 34.32 22.16 -3.26
N MET A 1035 33.01 22.05 -3.05
CA MET A 1035 32.35 22.26 -1.76
C MET A 1035 31.71 20.95 -1.29
N ASN A 1036 31.99 20.56 -0.05
CA ASN A 1036 31.48 19.32 0.53
C ASN A 1036 31.06 19.55 1.98
N ARG A 1037 29.87 19.09 2.37
CA ARG A 1037 29.47 19.03 3.78
C ARG A 1037 29.65 17.60 4.28
N PRO A 1038 30.61 17.33 5.18
CA PRO A 1038 30.79 16.00 5.75
C PRO A 1038 29.53 15.52 6.47
N ARG A 1039 29.20 14.25 6.28
CA ARG A 1039 28.09 13.54 6.94
C ARG A 1039 28.66 12.34 7.69
N PRO A 1040 28.26 12.07 8.95
CA PRO A 1040 27.32 12.81 9.81
C PRO A 1040 27.87 14.18 10.28
N PRO A 1041 27.17 14.96 11.14
CA PRO A 1041 27.68 16.23 11.68
C PRO A 1041 29.04 16.08 12.37
N LYS A 1042 29.90 17.10 12.29
CA LYS A 1042 31.24 17.06 12.89
C LYS A 1042 31.18 17.02 14.43
N PRO A 1043 32.17 16.39 15.09
CA PRO A 1043 32.33 16.53 16.54
C PRO A 1043 32.48 18.00 16.97
N ALA A 1044 32.23 18.27 18.25
CA ALA A 1044 32.55 19.58 18.85
C ALA A 1044 34.05 19.90 18.68
N LYS A 1045 34.40 21.17 18.44
CA LYS A 1045 35.81 21.60 18.40
C LYS A 1045 36.44 21.32 19.76
N THR A 1046 37.55 20.58 19.80
CA THR A 1046 38.39 20.49 21.01
C THR A 1046 39.05 21.84 21.28
N ALA A 1047 39.43 22.11 22.53
CA ALA A 1047 40.01 23.40 22.93
C ALA A 1047 41.29 23.78 22.14
N ASP A 1048 41.98 22.81 21.56
CA ASP A 1048 43.18 23.03 20.74
C ASP A 1048 42.89 23.49 19.30
N GLU A 1049 41.73 23.16 18.72
CA GLU A 1049 41.32 23.66 17.38
C GLU A 1049 40.92 25.15 17.40
N LYS A 1050 40.68 25.73 18.58
CA LYS A 1050 40.42 27.18 18.72
C LYS A 1050 41.66 28.04 18.45
N LYS A 1051 42.88 27.48 18.52
CA LYS A 1051 44.14 28.25 18.39
C LYS A 1051 44.67 28.37 16.96
N THR A 1052 44.17 27.59 16.01
CA THR A 1052 44.74 27.49 14.65
C THR A 1052 43.94 28.19 13.56
N THR A 1053 42.84 28.89 13.90
CA THR A 1053 41.98 29.56 12.91
C THR A 1053 41.84 31.08 13.08
N ASP A 1054 42.66 31.73 13.91
CA ASP A 1054 42.85 33.19 13.81
C ASP A 1054 43.84 33.50 12.69
N PRO A 1055 43.46 34.25 11.65
CA PRO A 1055 44.38 34.66 10.60
C PRO A 1055 45.23 35.84 11.09
N SER A 1056 46.56 35.68 11.08
CA SER A 1056 47.51 36.79 11.00
C SER A 1056 47.62 37.28 9.56
#